data_AF-A0A4R5INZ6-F1
#
_entry.id   AF-A0A4R5INZ6-F1
#
_cell.length_a   1.000
_cell.length_b   1.000
_cell.length_c   1.000
_cell.angle_alpha   90.00
_cell.angle_beta   90.00
_cell.angle_gamma   90.00
#
_symmetry.space_group_name_H-M   'P 1'
#
loop_
_entity.id
_entity.type
_entity.pdbx_description
1 polymer ?
#
loop_
_entity_poly.entity_id
_entity_poly.type
_entity_poly.pdbx_seq_one_letter_code
_entity_poly.pdbx_strand_id
1 'polypeptide(L)'
;MSQRWHNDWVPLPGQAVFDRDKQHVAAVSRAPGNLDLFVIGFDNRVYSTFWPNAAGHWNGEWFPLPGQHVFDHQKQQIAAVSRAPGNLDLFVIGFDNRVYSTFWNDQVGWNPDWFPLPGQHVFDHQKQQIAAVSRAPGNLDLFVIGFDNRVYSTFWNDQVGWNPDWFPLPGQHVFDHQKQQIAAVSRAPGNLDLFVIGFDNRVYSTFWPNAAGHWNGEWFPLPGQHVFDHQKQQIAAVSRAPGNLDLFVIGFDNRVYSTFWNDRVGWNPDWFPLPGQHVFDHQKQQIAAVSRAPGNLDLFVIGFDNRVYSTFWPNAAGHWNSEWFPLPGQHVFDHQKQQIAAVSRAHDNLDLFVIGFDNHIWSSFWGQHPNDRPWSVILCRFKGDPADASREGFAERFFHEAFTPGTGGLIEYWHEVSHGGVDVTGSRVFGWVETDIRRIDAGGIGRAALIDAGIRAAQARGDDPLTGFHSQIVVYTRNWAKDGAPPGADWRNPEWAPFWIDGSADGRGRVCLTPPFDGNITAHEMGHGFGMHHDVGPGLTTASDYSDPACILSQNGAFIQPRWNVAFGPAVCLPHMVQKNWLPPGRLFIDDGNWMRAGITLPLAPISRPGARANLGIKLRNVRANPAWDYYLEYCLPEGWNRGVPGGPYLLIRRMVNIPGAGERPAYLMALPFTQLVGQGVTGVEPSGNVRFTAEVTNLAGPIIRVTAEAL
;
A
#
# COMPACT_ATOMS: atom_id res chain seq x y z
N MET A 1 16.79 1.66 3.95
CA MET A 1 15.58 1.02 3.37
C MET A 1 15.61 1.29 1.89
N SER A 2 15.50 0.26 1.05
CA SER A 2 15.34 0.45 -0.39
C SER A 2 13.94 0.97 -0.69
N GLN A 3 13.82 1.94 -1.59
CA GLN A 3 12.53 2.30 -2.14
C GLN A 3 12.07 1.21 -3.10
N ARG A 4 10.76 0.92 -3.10
CA ARG A 4 10.13 -0.03 -4.02
C ARG A 4 8.67 0.31 -4.21
N TRP A 5 8.10 -0.21 -5.30
CA TRP A 5 6.64 -0.27 -5.46
C TRP A 5 6.03 -1.12 -4.36
N HIS A 6 4.85 -0.73 -3.91
CA HIS A 6 4.00 -1.61 -3.11
C HIS A 6 3.75 -2.92 -3.87
N ASN A 7 3.71 -4.03 -3.13
CA ASN A 7 3.71 -5.37 -3.73
C ASN A 7 2.44 -5.73 -4.49
N ASP A 8 1.37 -5.01 -4.21
CA ASP A 8 0.08 -5.18 -4.86
C ASP A 8 -0.66 -3.85 -4.91
N TRP A 9 -1.81 -3.84 -5.58
CA TRP A 9 -2.77 -2.76 -5.47
C TRP A 9 -3.62 -2.94 -4.22
N VAL A 10 -3.86 -1.85 -3.51
CA VAL A 10 -4.72 -1.84 -2.31
C VAL A 10 -5.96 -1.00 -2.58
N PRO A 11 -7.17 -1.46 -2.22
CA PRO A 11 -8.35 -0.63 -2.33
C PRO A 11 -8.26 0.48 -1.29
N LEU A 12 -8.65 1.70 -1.67
CA LEU A 12 -8.78 2.79 -0.71
C LEU A 12 -9.87 2.48 0.31
N PRO A 13 -9.70 2.89 1.58
CA PRO A 13 -10.66 2.59 2.62
C PRO A 13 -12.01 3.28 2.38
N GLY A 14 -13.05 2.71 2.99
CA GLY A 14 -14.44 3.11 2.83
C GLY A 14 -15.23 2.15 1.95
N GLN A 15 -16.50 2.46 1.70
CA GLN A 15 -17.40 1.65 0.86
C GLN A 15 -17.89 2.40 -0.39
N ALA A 16 -17.34 3.58 -0.67
CA ALA A 16 -17.74 4.36 -1.83
C ALA A 16 -17.23 3.73 -3.13
N VAL A 17 -18.10 3.72 -4.13
CA VAL A 17 -17.83 3.23 -5.48
C VAL A 17 -18.17 4.31 -6.50
N PHE A 18 -17.43 4.33 -7.60
CA PHE A 18 -17.51 5.37 -8.64
C PHE A 18 -17.64 4.75 -10.03
N ASP A 19 -18.21 5.48 -10.98
CA ASP A 19 -18.48 4.98 -12.32
C ASP A 19 -17.18 4.74 -13.11
N ARG A 20 -16.67 3.50 -13.12
CA ARG A 20 -15.50 3.10 -13.90
C ARG A 20 -15.67 3.36 -15.41
N ASP A 21 -16.88 3.39 -15.95
CA ASP A 21 -17.07 3.57 -17.39
C ASP A 21 -17.06 5.05 -17.80
N LYS A 22 -17.13 5.98 -16.83
CA LYS A 22 -17.30 7.42 -17.07
C LYS A 22 -16.35 8.32 -16.30
N GLN A 23 -15.77 7.87 -15.20
CA GLN A 23 -14.96 8.68 -14.31
C GLN A 23 -13.50 8.23 -14.26
N HIS A 24 -12.63 9.18 -13.96
CA HIS A 24 -11.24 8.98 -13.58
C HIS A 24 -10.97 9.70 -12.26
N VAL A 25 -9.88 9.31 -11.59
CA VAL A 25 -9.50 9.96 -10.33
C VAL A 25 -8.72 11.24 -10.64
N ALA A 26 -9.10 12.37 -10.03
CA ALA A 26 -8.24 13.53 -9.97
C ALA A 26 -7.44 13.47 -8.67
N ALA A 27 -6.11 13.58 -8.76
CA ALA A 27 -5.21 13.50 -7.61
C ALA A 27 -4.30 14.73 -7.55
N VAL A 28 -4.14 15.30 -6.35
CA VAL A 28 -3.26 16.46 -6.13
C VAL A 28 -2.52 16.32 -4.81
N SER A 29 -1.28 16.78 -4.78
CA SER A 29 -0.58 17.02 -3.52
C SER A 29 -0.68 18.49 -3.16
N ARG A 30 -1.45 18.80 -2.11
CA ARG A 30 -1.64 20.18 -1.64
C ARG A 30 -0.47 20.72 -0.81
N ALA A 31 0.36 19.83 -0.28
CA ALA A 31 1.55 20.14 0.50
C ALA A 31 2.39 18.84 0.62
N PRO A 32 3.72 18.93 0.81
CA PRO A 32 4.56 17.75 0.94
C PRO A 32 4.02 16.71 1.93
N GLY A 33 3.86 15.48 1.46
CA GLY A 33 3.34 14.34 2.22
C GLY A 33 1.81 14.24 2.27
N ASN A 34 1.07 15.22 1.75
CA ASN A 34 -0.40 15.23 1.75
C ASN A 34 -0.94 14.96 0.35
N LEU A 35 -2.04 14.20 0.28
CA LEU A 35 -2.77 13.92 -0.95
C LEU A 35 -4.26 14.17 -0.77
N ASP A 36 -4.89 14.61 -1.84
CA ASP A 36 -6.33 14.77 -1.94
C ASP A 36 -6.79 14.20 -3.27
N LEU A 37 -7.87 13.40 -3.22
CA LEU A 37 -8.48 12.76 -4.38
C LEU A 37 -9.90 13.30 -4.59
N PHE A 38 -10.30 13.39 -5.86
CA PHE A 38 -11.62 13.87 -6.25
C PHE A 38 -12.21 13.03 -7.38
N VAL A 39 -13.50 12.72 -7.28
CA VAL A 39 -14.29 12.02 -8.31
C VAL A 39 -15.74 12.54 -8.29
N ILE A 40 -16.40 12.60 -9.45
CA ILE A 40 -17.84 12.87 -9.52
C ILE A 40 -18.60 11.56 -9.29
N GLY A 41 -19.41 11.49 -8.24
CA GLY A 41 -20.22 10.33 -7.89
C GLY A 41 -21.37 10.08 -8.87
N PHE A 42 -21.98 8.89 -8.78
CA PHE A 42 -23.19 8.53 -9.55
C PHE A 42 -24.37 9.49 -9.34
N ASP A 43 -24.38 10.19 -8.20
CA ASP A 43 -25.37 11.21 -7.84
C ASP A 43 -25.00 12.61 -8.36
N ASN A 44 -24.00 12.72 -9.23
CA ASN A 44 -23.46 13.96 -9.79
C ASN A 44 -22.80 14.89 -8.77
N ARG A 45 -22.56 14.47 -7.52
CA ARG A 45 -21.82 15.27 -6.53
C ARG A 45 -20.32 14.99 -6.61
N VAL A 46 -19.50 15.97 -6.25
CA VAL A 46 -18.05 15.77 -6.15
C VAL A 46 -17.73 15.19 -4.78
N TYR A 47 -17.06 14.05 -4.77
CA TYR A 47 -16.57 13.39 -3.57
C TYR A 47 -15.09 13.60 -3.38
N SER A 48 -14.64 13.60 -2.13
CA SER A 48 -13.24 13.65 -1.77
C SER A 48 -12.86 12.63 -0.69
N THR A 49 -11.61 12.22 -0.73
CA THR A 49 -10.87 11.62 0.38
C THR A 49 -9.46 12.18 0.38
N PHE A 50 -8.74 12.04 1.50
CA PHE A 50 -7.41 12.62 1.65
C PHE A 50 -6.49 11.75 2.50
N TRP A 51 -5.19 11.89 2.27
CA TRP A 51 -4.11 11.35 3.08
C TRP A 51 -3.37 12.52 3.73
N PRO A 52 -3.49 12.72 5.05
CA PRO A 52 -2.68 13.69 5.77
C PRO A 52 -1.34 13.08 6.19
N ASN A 53 -0.24 13.79 5.93
CA ASN A 53 1.11 13.32 6.24
C ASN A 53 1.28 12.92 7.72
N ALA A 54 0.69 13.72 8.62
CA ALA A 54 0.82 13.52 10.07
C ALA A 54 0.13 12.25 10.58
N ALA A 55 -0.95 11.80 9.93
CA ALA A 55 -1.68 10.61 10.36
C ALA A 55 -1.12 9.32 9.73
N GLY A 56 -0.54 9.42 8.53
CA GLY A 56 0.04 8.27 7.83
C GLY A 56 -0.98 7.21 7.42
N HIS A 57 -2.25 7.61 7.23
CA HIS A 57 -3.32 6.76 6.70
C HIS A 57 -4.37 7.61 5.97
N TRP A 58 -5.11 7.00 5.05
CA TRP A 58 -6.24 7.65 4.37
C TRP A 58 -7.36 8.01 5.36
N ASN A 59 -8.17 9.01 5.01
CA ASN A 59 -9.46 9.23 5.65
C ASN A 59 -10.34 7.99 5.50
N GLY A 60 -11.05 7.60 6.56
CA GLY A 60 -11.71 6.28 6.63
C GLY A 60 -12.92 6.09 5.71
N GLU A 61 -13.49 7.17 5.17
CA GLU A 61 -14.62 7.14 4.23
C GLU A 61 -14.48 8.30 3.23
N TRP A 62 -15.08 8.16 2.05
CA TRP A 62 -15.26 9.27 1.11
C TRP A 62 -16.40 10.17 1.57
N PHE A 63 -16.28 11.48 1.36
CA PHE A 63 -17.33 12.44 1.70
C PHE A 63 -17.65 13.34 0.50
N PRO A 64 -18.94 13.71 0.31
CA PRO A 64 -19.30 14.71 -0.68
C PRO A 64 -18.77 16.07 -0.23
N LEU A 65 -18.24 16.87 -1.15
CA LEU A 65 -17.82 18.24 -0.87
C LEU A 65 -19.03 19.11 -0.46
N PRO A 66 -18.81 20.16 0.35
CA PRO A 66 -19.88 21.07 0.76
C PRO A 66 -20.60 21.72 -0.43
N GLY A 67 -21.84 22.15 -0.20
CA GLY A 67 -22.71 22.73 -1.21
C GLY A 67 -23.76 21.76 -1.73
N GLN A 68 -24.59 22.23 -2.66
CA GLN A 68 -25.63 21.41 -3.33
C GLN A 68 -25.46 21.34 -4.85
N HIS A 69 -24.43 22.01 -5.40
CA HIS A 69 -24.12 21.96 -6.82
C HIS A 69 -23.75 20.54 -7.28
N VAL A 70 -24.18 20.20 -8.49
CA VAL A 70 -23.97 18.89 -9.14
C VAL A 70 -23.43 19.07 -10.56
N PHE A 71 -22.67 18.10 -11.03
CA PHE A 71 -21.96 18.12 -12.32
C PHE A 71 -22.12 16.80 -13.07
N ASP A 72 -22.05 16.85 -14.40
CA ASP A 72 -22.29 15.67 -15.24
C ASP A 72 -21.23 14.58 -15.07
N HIS A 73 -21.50 13.56 -14.24
CA HIS A 73 -20.57 12.43 -14.05
C HIS A 73 -20.35 11.61 -15.33
N GLN A 74 -21.17 11.77 -16.36
CA GLN A 74 -21.02 11.01 -17.61
C GLN A 74 -20.09 11.69 -18.62
N LYS A 75 -19.81 12.98 -18.43
CA LYS A 75 -19.09 13.82 -19.40
C LYS A 75 -17.94 14.63 -18.82
N GLN A 76 -17.97 14.93 -17.53
CA GLN A 76 -16.99 15.78 -16.88
C GLN A 76 -16.06 15.00 -15.94
N GLN A 77 -14.86 15.53 -15.77
CA GLN A 77 -13.91 15.14 -14.73
C GLN A 77 -13.53 16.39 -13.94
N ILE A 78 -12.96 16.20 -12.75
CA ILE A 78 -12.44 17.29 -11.94
C ILE A 78 -11.02 17.64 -12.36
N ALA A 79 -10.77 18.91 -12.64
CA ALA A 79 -9.41 19.43 -12.71
C ALA A 79 -9.02 19.95 -11.32
N ALA A 80 -7.96 19.38 -10.73
CA ALA A 80 -7.48 19.74 -9.40
C ALA A 80 -6.06 20.31 -9.49
N VAL A 81 -5.81 21.42 -8.79
CA VAL A 81 -4.48 22.06 -8.75
C VAL A 81 -4.18 22.60 -7.36
N SER A 82 -2.92 22.47 -6.93
CA SER A 82 -2.44 23.19 -5.74
C SER A 82 -1.78 24.49 -6.18
N ARG A 83 -2.38 25.64 -5.83
CA ARG A 83 -1.80 26.95 -6.16
C ARG A 83 -0.70 27.38 -5.19
N ALA A 84 -0.69 26.84 -3.98
CA ALA A 84 0.33 27.08 -2.96
C ALA A 84 0.25 25.99 -1.88
N PRO A 85 1.32 25.72 -1.11
CA PRO A 85 1.26 24.81 0.02
C PRO A 85 0.06 25.11 0.93
N GLY A 86 -0.72 24.09 1.26
CA GLY A 86 -1.91 24.24 2.10
C GLY A 86 -3.11 24.86 1.39
N ASN A 87 -3.10 24.92 0.06
CA ASN A 87 -4.20 25.40 -0.76
C ASN A 87 -4.40 24.49 -1.97
N LEU A 88 -5.65 24.24 -2.33
CA LEU A 88 -6.02 23.60 -3.58
C LEU A 88 -7.31 24.18 -4.13
N ASP A 89 -7.49 24.07 -5.44
CA ASP A 89 -8.62 24.59 -6.19
C ASP A 89 -9.09 23.51 -7.17
N LEU A 90 -10.42 23.39 -7.30
CA LEU A 90 -11.08 22.45 -8.20
C LEU A 90 -11.85 23.20 -9.28
N PHE A 91 -11.87 22.64 -10.49
CA PHE A 91 -12.58 23.20 -11.64
C PHE A 91 -13.34 22.14 -12.41
N VAL A 92 -14.52 22.51 -12.90
CA VAL A 92 -15.40 21.65 -13.69
C VAL A 92 -16.35 22.51 -14.54
N ILE A 93 -16.76 22.01 -15.71
CA ILE A 93 -17.77 22.69 -16.54
C ILE A 93 -19.16 22.22 -16.11
N GLY A 94 -20.02 23.16 -15.73
CA GLY A 94 -21.41 22.90 -15.31
C GLY A 94 -22.33 22.53 -16.47
N PHE A 95 -23.51 22.02 -16.14
CA PHE A 95 -24.58 21.73 -17.12
C PHE A 95 -25.02 22.95 -17.93
N ASP A 96 -24.82 24.15 -17.38
CA ASP A 96 -25.08 25.43 -18.04
C ASP A 96 -23.90 25.91 -18.90
N ASN A 97 -22.89 25.04 -19.13
CA ASN A 97 -21.67 25.31 -19.88
C ASN A 97 -20.75 26.37 -19.22
N ARG A 98 -20.99 26.80 -17.98
CA ARG A 98 -20.08 27.70 -17.25
C ARG A 98 -19.02 26.91 -16.50
N VAL A 99 -17.86 27.52 -16.30
CA VAL A 99 -16.82 26.93 -15.44
C VAL A 99 -17.10 27.28 -14.00
N TYR A 100 -17.16 26.26 -13.15
CA TYR A 100 -17.33 26.39 -11.71
C TYR A 100 -16.02 26.11 -10.99
N SER A 101 -15.87 26.73 -9.82
CA SER A 101 -14.77 26.46 -8.91
C SER A 101 -15.25 26.28 -7.47
N THR A 102 -14.47 25.51 -6.73
CA THR A 102 -14.43 25.50 -5.27
C THR A 102 -12.98 25.35 -4.85
N PHE A 103 -12.68 25.65 -3.59
CA PHE A 103 -11.31 25.60 -3.08
C PHE A 103 -11.29 25.12 -1.64
N TRP A 104 -10.09 24.73 -1.20
CA TRP A 104 -9.80 24.45 0.18
C TRP A 104 -8.52 25.18 0.61
N ASN A 105 -8.48 25.60 1.88
CA ASN A 105 -7.32 26.22 2.53
C ASN A 105 -7.18 25.69 3.97
N ASP A 106 -5.96 25.36 4.40
CA ASP A 106 -5.64 24.88 5.76
C ASP A 106 -6.25 25.77 6.88
N GLN A 107 -6.42 27.07 6.64
CA GLN A 107 -6.91 28.03 7.63
C GLN A 107 -8.43 28.02 7.82
N VAL A 108 -9.20 27.72 6.78
CA VAL A 108 -10.67 27.88 6.78
C VAL A 108 -11.43 26.63 6.33
N GLY A 109 -10.73 25.64 5.78
CA GLY A 109 -11.33 24.44 5.20
C GLY A 109 -11.86 24.67 3.79
N TRP A 110 -12.86 23.87 3.41
CA TRP A 110 -13.54 23.94 2.12
C TRP A 110 -14.42 25.18 2.01
N ASN A 111 -14.46 25.76 0.81
CA ASN A 111 -15.46 26.77 0.49
C ASN A 111 -16.88 26.19 0.66
N PRO A 112 -17.85 26.93 1.25
CA PRO A 112 -19.16 26.36 1.58
C PRO A 112 -20.00 25.90 0.39
N ASP A 113 -19.76 26.44 -0.81
CA ASP A 113 -20.46 26.04 -2.04
C ASP A 113 -19.58 26.23 -3.28
N TRP A 114 -19.98 25.63 -4.40
CA TRP A 114 -19.35 25.91 -5.70
C TRP A 114 -19.82 27.28 -6.22
N PHE A 115 -18.95 28.00 -6.92
CA PHE A 115 -19.29 29.28 -7.55
C PHE A 115 -18.89 29.29 -9.02
N PRO A 116 -19.69 29.90 -9.91
CA PRO A 116 -19.28 30.10 -11.29
C PRO A 116 -18.15 31.14 -11.35
N LEU A 117 -17.16 30.89 -12.21
CA LEU A 117 -16.10 31.86 -12.44
C LEU A 117 -16.66 33.16 -13.09
N PRO A 118 -16.03 34.32 -12.85
CA PRO A 118 -16.45 35.58 -13.45
C PRO A 118 -16.49 35.54 -14.97
N GLY A 119 -17.28 36.44 -15.55
CA GLY A 119 -17.51 36.50 -16.99
C GLY A 119 -18.81 35.82 -17.42
N GLN A 120 -19.08 35.81 -18.72
CA GLN A 120 -20.27 35.18 -19.30
C GLN A 120 -19.94 34.13 -20.38
N HIS A 121 -18.64 33.92 -20.65
CA HIS A 121 -18.19 32.89 -21.59
C HIS A 121 -18.59 31.47 -21.13
N VAL A 122 -18.92 30.63 -22.11
CA VAL A 122 -19.39 29.25 -21.91
C VAL A 122 -18.62 28.27 -22.81
N PHE A 123 -18.48 27.03 -22.35
CA PHE A 123 -17.69 25.97 -22.98
C PHE A 123 -18.45 24.64 -23.01
N ASP A 124 -18.16 23.80 -23.99
CA ASP A 124 -18.89 22.54 -24.21
C ASP A 124 -18.69 21.53 -23.07
N HIS A 125 -19.62 21.45 -22.11
CA HIS A 125 -19.56 20.46 -21.02
C HIS A 125 -19.65 19.01 -21.51
N GLN A 126 -20.03 18.74 -22.76
CA GLN A 126 -20.14 17.38 -23.28
C GLN A 126 -18.83 16.89 -23.93
N LYS A 127 -17.90 17.79 -24.23
CA LYS A 127 -16.69 17.50 -25.02
C LYS A 127 -15.40 18.04 -24.41
N GLN A 128 -15.47 19.08 -23.59
CA GLN A 128 -14.30 19.75 -23.04
C GLN A 128 -14.15 19.51 -21.55
N GLN A 129 -12.91 19.61 -21.09
CA GLN A 129 -12.53 19.62 -19.68
C GLN A 129 -11.54 20.78 -19.47
N ILE A 130 -11.38 21.19 -18.22
CA ILE A 130 -10.47 22.29 -17.87
C ILE A 130 -9.05 21.75 -17.70
N ALA A 131 -8.08 22.38 -18.37
CA ALA A 131 -6.67 22.24 -18.00
C ALA A 131 -6.31 23.32 -16.99
N ALA A 132 -5.91 22.93 -15.78
CA ALA A 132 -5.56 23.83 -14.69
C ALA A 132 -4.08 23.67 -14.32
N VAL A 133 -3.37 24.77 -14.15
CA VAL A 133 -1.95 24.75 -13.80
C VAL A 133 -1.60 25.91 -12.87
N SER A 134 -0.77 25.64 -11.87
CA SER A 134 -0.16 26.67 -11.04
C SER A 134 1.14 27.12 -11.69
N ARG A 135 1.18 28.36 -12.19
CA ARG A 135 2.42 28.90 -12.77
C ARG A 135 3.42 29.34 -11.73
N ALA A 136 2.96 29.77 -10.55
CA ALA A 136 3.77 30.20 -9.42
C ALA A 136 2.91 30.18 -8.14
N PRO A 137 3.50 30.12 -6.94
CA PRO A 137 2.75 30.19 -5.70
C PRO A 137 1.74 31.35 -5.69
N GLY A 138 0.48 31.06 -5.36
CA GLY A 138 -0.62 32.03 -5.33
C GLY A 138 -1.16 32.46 -6.70
N ASN A 139 -0.77 31.77 -7.78
CA ASN A 139 -1.23 32.03 -9.14
C ASN A 139 -1.67 30.72 -9.79
N LEU A 140 -2.80 30.75 -10.48
CA LEU A 140 -3.23 29.64 -11.33
C LEU A 140 -3.83 30.17 -12.63
N ASP A 141 -3.78 29.33 -13.65
CA ASP A 141 -4.26 29.65 -14.99
C ASP A 141 -5.07 28.44 -15.49
N LEU A 142 -6.20 28.74 -16.15
CA LEU A 142 -7.11 27.75 -16.71
C LEU A 142 -7.15 27.87 -18.23
N PHE A 143 -7.27 26.74 -18.91
CA PHE A 143 -7.32 26.65 -20.36
C PHE A 143 -8.41 25.69 -20.82
N VAL A 144 -9.08 26.04 -21.92
CA VAL A 144 -10.14 25.24 -22.54
C VAL A 144 -10.30 25.63 -24.01
N ILE A 145 -10.71 24.70 -24.86
CA ILE A 145 -11.03 24.98 -26.27
C ILE A 145 -12.49 25.43 -26.36
N GLY A 146 -12.73 26.61 -26.93
CA GLY A 146 -14.06 27.17 -27.15
C GLY A 146 -14.85 26.48 -28.27
N PHE A 147 -16.15 26.75 -28.34
CA PHE A 147 -17.03 26.30 -29.44
C PHE A 147 -16.57 26.80 -30.82
N ASP A 148 -15.82 27.90 -30.86
CA ASP A 148 -15.18 28.48 -32.04
C ASP A 148 -13.82 27.83 -32.38
N ASN A 149 -13.47 26.73 -31.70
CA ASN A 149 -12.20 26.01 -31.83
C ASN A 149 -10.95 26.81 -31.40
N ARG A 150 -11.10 27.98 -30.78
CA ARG A 150 -9.97 28.76 -30.23
C ARG A 150 -9.68 28.36 -28.79
N VAL A 151 -8.44 28.52 -28.35
CA VAL A 151 -8.06 28.30 -26.95
C VAL A 151 -8.34 29.55 -26.13
N TYR A 152 -9.08 29.41 -25.04
CA TYR A 152 -9.37 30.49 -24.09
C TYR A 152 -8.59 30.29 -22.81
N SER A 153 -8.33 31.40 -22.13
CA SER A 153 -7.71 31.42 -20.81
C SER A 153 -8.44 32.36 -19.85
N THR A 154 -8.37 32.01 -18.57
CA THR A 154 -8.60 32.91 -17.43
C THR A 154 -7.58 32.56 -16.34
N PHE A 155 -7.42 33.42 -15.35
CA PHE A 155 -6.43 33.24 -14.31
C PHE A 155 -6.90 33.80 -12.96
N TRP A 156 -6.26 33.32 -11.90
CA TRP A 156 -6.36 33.86 -10.56
C TRP A 156 -4.99 34.30 -10.06
N ASN A 157 -4.97 35.38 -9.29
CA ASN A 157 -3.82 35.84 -8.56
C ASN A 157 -4.24 36.29 -7.15
N ASP A 158 -3.55 35.83 -6.11
CA ASP A 158 -3.92 36.12 -4.71
C ASP A 158 -4.00 37.63 -4.36
N GLN A 159 -3.37 38.51 -5.15
CA GLN A 159 -3.38 39.96 -4.91
C GLN A 159 -4.58 40.68 -5.56
N VAL A 160 -5.09 40.17 -6.69
CA VAL A 160 -6.14 40.85 -7.48
C VAL A 160 -7.42 40.04 -7.65
N GLY A 161 -7.35 38.73 -7.40
CA GLY A 161 -8.43 37.78 -7.59
C GLY A 161 -8.52 37.22 -9.01
N TRP A 162 -9.73 36.80 -9.40
CA TRP A 162 -10.03 36.22 -10.71
C TRP A 162 -10.01 37.30 -11.78
N ASN A 163 -9.52 36.94 -12.97
CA ASN A 163 -9.71 37.77 -14.15
C ASN A 163 -11.22 37.98 -14.42
N PRO A 164 -11.67 39.20 -14.78
CA PRO A 164 -13.11 39.49 -14.89
C PRO A 164 -13.85 38.70 -15.97
N ASP A 165 -13.16 38.23 -17.01
CA ASP A 165 -13.75 37.42 -18.08
C ASP A 165 -12.72 36.46 -18.70
N TRP A 166 -13.18 35.48 -19.46
CA TRP A 166 -12.30 34.66 -20.30
C TRP A 166 -11.83 35.45 -21.51
N PHE A 167 -10.60 35.18 -21.98
CA PHE A 167 -10.07 35.78 -23.19
C PHE A 167 -9.49 34.72 -24.13
N PRO A 168 -9.65 34.86 -25.46
CA PRO A 168 -8.99 33.98 -26.40
C PRO A 168 -7.48 34.26 -26.39
N LEU A 169 -6.68 33.19 -26.44
CA LEU A 169 -5.24 33.32 -26.63
C LEU A 169 -4.94 33.91 -28.03
N PRO A 170 -3.87 34.71 -28.16
CA PRO A 170 -3.52 35.32 -29.43
C PRO A 170 -3.21 34.28 -30.51
N GLY A 171 -3.38 34.72 -31.75
CA GLY A 171 -3.19 33.93 -32.95
C GLY A 171 -4.49 33.50 -33.63
N GLN A 172 -4.37 32.94 -34.84
CA GLN A 172 -5.53 32.51 -35.64
C GLN A 172 -5.70 30.99 -35.73
N HIS A 173 -4.77 30.21 -35.19
CA HIS A 173 -4.85 28.76 -35.21
C HIS A 173 -6.03 28.24 -34.38
N VAL A 174 -6.65 27.14 -34.83
CA VAL A 174 -7.84 26.53 -34.22
C VAL A 174 -7.66 25.02 -34.06
N PHE A 175 -8.30 24.44 -33.05
CA PHE A 175 -8.17 23.03 -32.65
C PHE A 175 -9.53 22.36 -32.49
N ASP A 176 -9.59 21.04 -32.64
CA ASP A 176 -10.84 20.29 -32.55
C ASP A 176 -11.42 20.25 -31.13
N HIS A 177 -12.36 21.15 -30.80
CA HIS A 177 -13.03 21.14 -29.49
C HIS A 177 -13.85 19.86 -29.22
N GLN A 178 -14.11 19.02 -30.23
CA GLN A 178 -14.89 17.80 -30.04
C GLN A 178 -14.01 16.60 -29.68
N LYS A 179 -12.70 16.69 -29.89
CA LYS A 179 -11.76 15.55 -29.78
C LYS A 179 -10.52 15.84 -28.95
N GLN A 180 -10.08 17.10 -28.89
CA GLN A 180 -8.85 17.49 -28.24
C GLN A 180 -9.10 18.25 -26.93
N GLN A 181 -8.10 18.19 -26.06
CA GLN A 181 -8.02 18.96 -24.82
C GLN A 181 -6.63 19.59 -24.74
N ILE A 182 -6.48 20.56 -23.85
CA ILE A 182 -5.21 21.25 -23.64
C ILE A 182 -4.33 20.46 -22.67
N ALA A 183 -3.09 20.20 -23.02
CA ALA A 183 -2.06 19.85 -22.06
C ALA A 183 -1.33 21.13 -21.64
N ALA A 184 -1.33 21.44 -20.34
CA ALA A 184 -0.73 22.66 -19.79
C ALA A 184 0.34 22.31 -18.76
N VAL A 185 1.48 23.00 -18.80
CA VAL A 185 2.57 22.79 -17.85
C VAL A 185 3.25 24.11 -17.50
N SER A 186 3.69 24.24 -16.25
CA SER A 186 4.62 25.29 -15.83
C SER A 186 6.03 24.70 -15.80
N ARG A 187 6.85 25.04 -16.82
CA ARG A 187 8.23 24.54 -16.88
C ARG A 187 9.17 25.21 -15.87
N ALA A 188 8.82 26.39 -15.39
CA ALA A 188 9.55 27.15 -14.39
C ALA A 188 8.62 28.22 -13.79
N PRO A 189 8.85 28.70 -12.56
CA PRO A 189 8.01 29.72 -11.94
C PRO A 189 7.70 30.90 -12.87
N GLY A 190 6.41 31.16 -13.08
CA GLY A 190 5.88 32.24 -13.93
C GLY A 190 5.86 31.94 -15.44
N ASN A 191 6.30 30.76 -15.89
CA ASN A 191 6.27 30.37 -17.29
C ASN A 191 5.19 29.32 -17.52
N LEU A 192 4.52 29.41 -18.68
CA LEU A 192 3.50 28.44 -19.09
C LEU A 192 3.76 27.99 -20.51
N ASP A 193 3.49 26.71 -20.76
CA ASP A 193 3.56 26.11 -22.08
C ASP A 193 2.31 25.25 -22.28
N LEU A 194 1.65 25.43 -23.43
CA LEU A 194 0.44 24.71 -23.81
C LEU A 194 0.68 23.85 -25.04
N PHE A 195 0.02 22.71 -25.10
CA PHE A 195 0.14 21.76 -26.20
C PHE A 195 -1.20 21.16 -26.60
N VAL A 196 -1.41 21.02 -27.91
CA VAL A 196 -2.63 20.43 -28.50
C VAL A 196 -2.26 19.71 -29.80
N ILE A 197 -2.92 18.60 -30.13
CA ILE A 197 -2.78 17.97 -31.44
C ILE A 197 -3.71 18.69 -32.43
N GLY A 198 -3.14 19.24 -33.51
CA GLY A 198 -3.86 19.92 -34.57
C GLY A 198 -4.66 18.98 -35.47
N PHE A 199 -5.56 19.55 -36.29
CA PHE A 199 -6.32 18.80 -37.30
C PHE A 199 -5.43 18.09 -38.34
N ASP A 200 -4.20 18.57 -38.52
CA ASP A 200 -3.17 17.97 -39.36
C ASP A 200 -2.37 16.87 -38.66
N ASN A 201 -2.82 16.42 -37.47
CA ASN A 201 -2.19 15.42 -36.62
C ASN A 201 -0.80 15.82 -36.05
N ARG A 202 -0.37 17.09 -36.20
CA ARG A 202 0.89 17.57 -35.57
C ARG A 202 0.63 18.14 -34.19
N VAL A 203 1.64 18.10 -33.33
CA VAL A 203 1.56 18.77 -32.02
C VAL A 203 1.92 20.24 -32.18
N TYR A 204 1.05 21.13 -31.72
CA TYR A 204 1.27 22.57 -31.69
C TYR A 204 1.56 23.05 -30.27
N SER A 205 2.28 24.16 -30.17
CA SER A 205 2.56 24.84 -28.91
C SER A 205 2.35 26.34 -28.99
N THR A 206 2.02 26.93 -27.84
CA THR A 206 2.18 28.34 -27.51
C THR A 206 2.68 28.45 -26.07
N PHE A 207 3.25 29.59 -25.70
CA PHE A 207 3.85 29.78 -24.39
C PHE A 207 3.70 31.21 -23.88
N TRP A 208 3.76 31.35 -22.55
CA TRP A 208 3.88 32.60 -21.83
C TRP A 208 5.23 32.61 -21.10
N PRO A 209 6.19 33.47 -21.49
CA PRO A 209 7.42 33.68 -20.74
C PRO A 209 7.21 34.73 -19.65
N ASN A 210 7.64 34.43 -18.43
CA ASN A 210 7.53 35.37 -17.30
C ASN A 210 8.17 36.74 -17.61
N ALA A 211 9.31 36.74 -18.29
CA ALA A 211 10.07 37.96 -18.58
C ALA A 211 9.37 38.89 -19.60
N ALA A 212 8.57 38.34 -20.52
CA ALA A 212 7.90 39.13 -21.55
C ALA A 212 6.51 39.60 -21.08
N GLY A 213 5.84 38.83 -20.23
CA GLY A 213 4.52 39.19 -19.70
C GLY A 213 3.42 39.19 -20.76
N HIS A 214 3.57 38.42 -21.83
CA HIS A 214 2.55 38.20 -22.85
C HIS A 214 2.69 36.81 -23.49
N TRP A 215 1.61 36.29 -24.05
CA TRP A 215 1.62 35.06 -24.83
C TRP A 215 2.41 35.21 -26.13
N ASN A 216 2.93 34.11 -26.66
CA ASN A 216 3.47 34.06 -28.01
C ASN A 216 2.38 34.43 -29.04
N GLY A 217 2.75 35.20 -30.07
CA GLY A 217 1.77 35.83 -30.97
C GLY A 217 0.98 34.86 -31.86
N GLU A 218 1.51 33.67 -32.12
CA GLU A 218 0.85 32.61 -32.91
C GLU A 218 1.19 31.23 -32.34
N TRP A 219 0.33 30.25 -32.61
CA TRP A 219 0.65 28.84 -32.37
C TRP A 219 1.61 28.33 -33.43
N PHE A 220 2.56 27.49 -33.03
CA PHE A 220 3.54 26.89 -33.95
C PHE A 220 3.55 25.37 -33.80
N PRO A 221 3.71 24.62 -34.91
CA PRO A 221 3.92 23.18 -34.83
C PRO A 221 5.30 22.90 -34.21
N LEU A 222 5.38 21.90 -33.34
CA LEU A 222 6.66 21.45 -32.81
C LEU A 222 7.57 20.90 -33.92
N PRO A 223 8.91 21.00 -33.78
CA PRO A 223 9.85 20.46 -34.76
C PRO A 223 9.65 18.96 -35.01
N GLY A 224 10.08 18.52 -36.19
CA GLY A 224 9.93 17.14 -36.65
C GLY A 224 8.78 16.96 -37.65
N GLN A 225 8.61 15.74 -38.13
CA GLN A 225 7.54 15.38 -39.07
C GLN A 225 6.58 14.33 -38.50
N HIS A 226 6.80 13.88 -37.26
CA HIS A 226 5.93 12.90 -36.63
C HIS A 226 4.52 13.45 -36.41
N VAL A 227 3.53 12.59 -36.66
CA VAL A 227 2.10 12.88 -36.48
C VAL A 227 1.44 11.87 -35.53
N PHE A 228 0.34 12.27 -34.89
CA PHE A 228 -0.41 11.51 -33.89
C PHE A 228 -1.93 11.58 -34.14
N ASP A 229 -2.69 10.64 -33.60
CA ASP A 229 -4.14 10.59 -33.82
C ASP A 229 -4.89 11.70 -33.05
N HIS A 230 -5.20 12.83 -33.69
CA HIS A 230 -5.98 13.90 -33.06
C HIS A 230 -7.42 13.46 -32.67
N GLN A 231 -7.92 12.33 -33.15
CA GLN A 231 -9.27 11.86 -32.82
C GLN A 231 -9.31 11.00 -31.55
N LYS A 232 -8.16 10.50 -31.09
CA LYS A 232 -8.07 9.50 -30.02
C LYS A 232 -7.05 9.83 -28.94
N GLN A 233 -5.98 10.54 -29.29
CA GLN A 233 -4.86 10.79 -28.40
C GLN A 233 -4.87 12.20 -27.82
N GLN A 234 -4.27 12.32 -26.65
CA GLN A 234 -3.99 13.57 -25.97
C GLN A 234 -2.54 13.56 -25.49
N ILE A 235 -2.03 14.73 -25.15
CA ILE A 235 -0.63 14.91 -24.77
C ILE A 235 -0.50 14.85 -23.25
N ALA A 236 0.43 14.04 -22.76
CA ALA A 236 0.89 14.17 -21.39
C ALA A 236 2.08 15.13 -21.36
N ALA A 237 2.00 16.21 -20.59
CA ALA A 237 3.05 17.21 -20.45
C ALA A 237 3.51 17.28 -18.99
N VAL A 238 4.83 17.29 -18.77
CA VAL A 238 5.40 17.32 -17.42
C VAL A 238 6.68 18.15 -17.39
N SER A 239 6.86 18.93 -16.33
CA SER A 239 8.12 19.61 -16.04
C SER A 239 8.98 18.68 -15.20
N ARG A 240 10.06 18.15 -15.76
CA ARG A 240 11.00 17.32 -14.98
C ARG A 240 11.91 18.13 -14.08
N ALA A 241 12.21 19.38 -14.44
CA ALA A 241 13.05 20.28 -13.68
C ALA A 241 12.85 21.71 -14.19
N PRO A 242 13.11 22.75 -13.37
CA PRO A 242 13.03 24.14 -13.84
C PRO A 242 13.75 24.35 -15.19
N GLY A 243 13.02 24.91 -16.17
CA GLY A 243 13.51 25.18 -17.52
C GLY A 243 13.56 23.95 -18.45
N ASN A 244 12.91 22.85 -18.05
CA ASN A 244 12.82 21.62 -18.83
C ASN A 244 11.37 21.11 -18.81
N LEU A 245 10.90 20.64 -19.95
CA LEU A 245 9.64 19.89 -20.03
C LEU A 245 9.78 18.75 -21.02
N ASP A 246 8.91 17.77 -20.86
CA ASP A 246 8.87 16.56 -21.66
C ASP A 246 7.40 16.29 -22.02
N LEU A 247 7.17 15.85 -23.26
CA LEU A 247 5.85 15.51 -23.79
C LEU A 247 5.81 14.03 -24.14
N PHE A 248 4.66 13.41 -23.96
CA PHE A 248 4.43 12.01 -24.28
C PHE A 248 3.09 11.79 -24.96
N VAL A 249 3.09 10.96 -26.02
CA VAL A 249 1.90 10.60 -26.81
C VAL A 249 2.04 9.15 -27.28
N ILE A 250 0.94 8.39 -27.37
CA ILE A 250 0.95 7.06 -28.00
C ILE A 250 0.78 7.23 -29.51
N GLY A 251 1.74 6.72 -30.29
CA GLY A 251 1.72 6.77 -31.75
C GLY A 251 0.71 5.79 -32.37
N PHE A 252 0.44 5.96 -33.67
CA PHE A 252 -0.41 5.04 -34.45
C PHE A 252 0.10 3.59 -34.46
N ASP A 253 1.40 3.39 -34.22
CA ASP A 253 2.05 2.09 -34.07
C ASP A 253 1.96 1.51 -32.65
N ASN A 254 1.13 2.13 -31.79
CA ASN A 254 0.95 1.78 -30.38
C ASN A 254 2.20 1.96 -29.50
N ARG A 255 3.27 2.62 -29.98
CA ARG A 255 4.45 2.93 -29.15
C ARG A 255 4.31 4.28 -28.47
N VAL A 256 4.94 4.44 -27.31
CA VAL A 256 5.04 5.74 -26.65
C VAL A 256 6.17 6.54 -27.28
N TYR A 257 5.86 7.76 -27.74
CA TYR A 257 6.83 8.72 -28.24
C TYR A 257 7.05 9.84 -27.23
N SER A 258 8.24 10.41 -27.28
CA SER A 258 8.61 11.59 -26.50
C SER A 258 9.28 12.65 -27.36
N THR A 259 9.11 13.89 -26.94
CA THR A 259 9.96 15.05 -27.30
C THR A 259 10.12 15.91 -26.06
N PHE A 260 11.09 16.81 -26.07
CA PHE A 260 11.38 17.64 -24.90
C PHE A 260 11.86 19.05 -25.30
N TRP A 261 11.74 19.97 -24.36
CA TRP A 261 12.34 21.29 -24.41
C TRP A 261 13.36 21.46 -23.27
N ASN A 262 14.45 22.15 -23.58
CA ASN A 262 15.43 22.59 -22.60
C ASN A 262 15.84 24.04 -22.87
N ASP A 263 15.83 24.89 -21.85
CA ASP A 263 16.15 26.33 -22.01
C ASP A 263 17.55 26.61 -22.62
N ARG A 264 18.49 25.67 -22.59
CA ARG A 264 19.83 25.84 -23.17
C ARG A 264 19.92 25.50 -24.65
N VAL A 265 19.11 24.56 -25.14
CA VAL A 265 19.22 24.02 -26.51
C VAL A 265 17.94 24.13 -27.34
N GLY A 266 16.81 24.39 -26.68
CA GLY A 266 15.50 24.47 -27.30
C GLY A 266 14.79 23.12 -27.41
N TRP A 267 13.92 23.00 -28.40
CA TRP A 267 13.15 21.79 -28.70
C TRP A 267 14.05 20.71 -29.29
N ASN A 268 13.80 19.45 -28.91
CA ASN A 268 14.36 18.31 -29.62
C ASN A 268 13.91 18.36 -31.10
N PRO A 269 14.81 18.10 -32.08
CA PRO A 269 14.51 18.30 -33.49
C PRO A 269 13.45 17.36 -34.08
N ASP A 270 13.18 16.22 -33.44
CA ASP A 270 12.10 15.30 -33.84
C ASP A 270 11.55 14.53 -32.63
N TRP A 271 10.41 13.86 -32.80
CA TRP A 271 9.91 12.90 -31.83
C TRP A 271 10.70 11.59 -31.90
N PHE A 272 10.89 10.93 -30.77
CA PHE A 272 11.54 9.62 -30.71
C PHE A 272 10.70 8.62 -29.92
N PRO A 273 10.65 7.35 -30.34
CA PRO A 273 9.99 6.31 -29.56
C PRO A 273 10.80 6.04 -28.29
N LEU A 274 10.12 5.85 -27.16
CA LEU A 274 10.76 5.37 -25.95
C LEU A 274 11.29 3.94 -26.16
N PRO A 275 12.42 3.58 -25.54
CA PRO A 275 13.00 2.26 -25.69
C PRO A 275 12.07 1.15 -25.16
N GLY A 276 12.30 -0.04 -25.69
CA GLY A 276 11.54 -1.25 -25.38
C GLY A 276 10.60 -1.68 -26.49
N GLN A 277 10.06 -2.90 -26.37
CA GLN A 277 9.16 -3.47 -27.38
C GLN A 277 7.68 -3.47 -26.98
N HIS A 278 7.36 -3.08 -25.74
CA HIS A 278 5.99 -3.03 -25.26
C HIS A 278 5.17 -1.94 -25.98
N VAL A 279 3.89 -2.21 -26.21
CA VAL A 279 2.96 -1.34 -26.96
C VAL A 279 1.63 -1.19 -26.21
N PHE A 280 0.94 -0.07 -26.43
CA PHE A 280 -0.27 0.34 -25.71
C PHE A 280 -1.38 0.79 -26.65
N ASP A 281 -2.64 0.70 -26.22
CA ASP A 281 -3.79 1.02 -27.06
C ASP A 281 -3.91 2.52 -27.37
N HIS A 282 -3.43 2.97 -28.54
CA HIS A 282 -3.58 4.37 -28.98
C HIS A 282 -5.04 4.80 -29.17
N GLN A 283 -6.02 3.90 -29.19
CA GLN A 283 -7.43 4.25 -29.36
C GLN A 283 -8.14 4.54 -28.04
N LYS A 284 -7.56 4.13 -26.91
CA LYS A 284 -8.23 4.14 -25.59
C LYS A 284 -7.37 4.70 -24.47
N GLN A 285 -6.06 4.51 -24.53
CA GLN A 285 -5.16 4.84 -23.44
C GLN A 285 -4.54 6.23 -23.60
N GLN A 286 -4.22 6.82 -22.45
CA GLN A 286 -3.44 8.03 -22.31
C GLN A 286 -2.34 7.79 -21.28
N ILE A 287 -1.28 8.57 -21.38
CA ILE A 287 -0.09 8.42 -20.53
C ILE A 287 -0.27 9.30 -19.29
N ALA A 288 -0.07 8.72 -18.11
CA ALA A 288 0.16 9.51 -16.91
C ALA A 288 1.65 9.77 -16.77
N ALA A 289 2.05 11.04 -16.68
CA ALA A 289 3.44 11.46 -16.57
C ALA A 289 3.64 12.30 -15.31
N VAL A 290 4.67 11.98 -14.53
CA VAL A 290 4.96 12.65 -13.27
C VAL A 290 6.46 12.75 -13.03
N SER A 291 6.88 13.81 -12.37
CA SER A 291 8.25 14.00 -11.89
C SER A 291 8.30 13.76 -10.38
N ARG A 292 8.84 12.63 -9.93
CA ARG A 292 8.98 12.32 -8.50
C ARG A 292 10.02 13.18 -7.77
N ALA A 293 11.00 13.69 -8.52
CA ALA A 293 12.08 14.54 -8.03
C ALA A 293 12.73 15.28 -9.21
N PRO A 294 13.38 16.44 -9.00
CA PRO A 294 14.01 17.19 -10.08
C PRO A 294 14.95 16.33 -10.94
N GLY A 295 14.70 16.35 -12.25
CA GLY A 295 15.43 15.61 -13.27
C GLY A 295 14.97 14.16 -13.47
N ASN A 296 13.97 13.70 -12.73
CA ASN A 296 13.47 12.34 -12.79
C ASN A 296 12.04 12.30 -13.34
N LEU A 297 11.74 11.33 -14.19
CA LEU A 297 10.41 11.11 -14.76
C LEU A 297 9.96 9.68 -14.58
N ASP A 298 8.65 9.51 -14.44
CA ASP A 298 7.96 8.22 -14.38
C ASP A 298 6.70 8.31 -15.24
N LEU A 299 6.48 7.27 -16.04
CA LEU A 299 5.31 7.13 -16.91
C LEU A 299 4.51 5.90 -16.52
N PHE A 300 3.19 6.00 -16.67
CA PHE A 300 2.25 4.91 -16.38
C PHE A 300 1.18 4.80 -17.47
N VAL A 301 0.90 3.57 -17.89
CA VAL A 301 -0.14 3.24 -18.88
C VAL A 301 -0.76 1.88 -18.54
N ILE A 302 -2.05 1.69 -18.79
CA ILE A 302 -2.69 0.37 -18.67
C ILE A 302 -2.47 -0.39 -19.98
N GLY A 303 -1.82 -1.54 -19.91
CA GLY A 303 -1.53 -2.42 -21.05
C GLY A 303 -2.78 -3.13 -21.58
N PHE A 304 -2.66 -3.73 -22.78
CA PHE A 304 -3.73 -4.55 -23.38
C PHE A 304 -4.13 -5.75 -22.52
N ASP A 305 -3.24 -6.20 -21.65
CA ASP A 305 -3.46 -7.25 -20.65
C ASP A 305 -4.13 -6.73 -19.37
N ASN A 306 -4.59 -5.48 -19.37
CA ASN A 306 -5.20 -4.78 -18.23
C ASN A 306 -4.25 -4.55 -17.04
N ARG A 307 -2.94 -4.78 -17.17
CA ARG A 307 -1.97 -4.46 -16.11
C ARG A 307 -1.43 -3.05 -16.24
N VAL A 308 -1.02 -2.44 -15.13
CA VAL A 308 -0.35 -1.13 -15.16
C VAL A 308 1.13 -1.34 -15.43
N TYR A 309 1.64 -0.70 -16.48
CA TYR A 309 3.05 -0.71 -16.82
C TYR A 309 3.70 0.62 -16.47
N SER A 310 5.00 0.56 -16.17
CA SER A 310 5.82 1.72 -15.94
C SER A 310 7.13 1.68 -16.74
N THR A 311 7.62 2.86 -17.06
CA THR A 311 9.01 3.14 -17.42
C THR A 311 9.43 4.45 -16.77
N PHE A 312 10.72 4.69 -16.64
CA PHE A 312 11.24 5.86 -15.93
C PHE A 312 12.54 6.35 -16.55
N TRP A 313 12.81 7.64 -16.33
CA TRP A 313 14.09 8.30 -16.59
C TRP A 313 14.68 8.75 -15.24
N PRO A 314 15.79 8.16 -14.79
CA PRO A 314 16.51 8.65 -13.62
C PRO A 314 17.55 9.69 -14.03
N ASN A 315 17.59 10.82 -13.32
CA ASN A 315 18.53 11.91 -13.59
C ASN A 315 20.00 11.44 -13.62
N ALA A 316 20.35 10.54 -12.69
CA ALA A 316 21.71 10.04 -12.54
C ALA A 316 22.20 9.19 -13.73
N ALA A 317 21.31 8.47 -14.40
CA ALA A 317 21.69 7.63 -15.54
C ALA A 317 21.60 8.38 -16.87
N GLY A 318 20.68 9.35 -16.98
CA GLY A 318 20.53 10.16 -18.18
C GLY A 318 20.03 9.38 -19.39
N HIS A 319 19.28 8.30 -19.17
CA HIS A 319 18.61 7.53 -20.21
C HIS A 319 17.34 6.88 -19.65
N TRP A 320 16.37 6.57 -20.52
CA TRP A 320 15.18 5.80 -20.15
C TRP A 320 15.54 4.37 -19.73
N ASN A 321 14.69 3.77 -18.90
CA ASN A 321 14.75 2.33 -18.63
C ASN A 321 14.63 1.56 -19.95
N SER A 322 15.36 0.45 -20.10
CA SER A 322 15.49 -0.24 -21.39
C SER A 322 14.21 -0.93 -21.87
N GLU A 323 13.31 -1.26 -20.95
CA GLU A 323 12.02 -1.89 -21.23
C GLU A 323 10.92 -1.34 -20.31
N TRP A 324 9.68 -1.45 -20.75
CA TRP A 324 8.52 -1.27 -19.86
C TRP A 324 8.36 -2.49 -18.97
N PHE A 325 8.00 -2.29 -17.71
CA PHE A 325 7.74 -3.37 -16.77
C PHE A 325 6.35 -3.24 -16.14
N PRO A 326 5.64 -4.35 -15.92
CA PRO A 326 4.39 -4.31 -15.17
C PRO A 326 4.70 -3.97 -13.70
N LEU A 327 3.86 -3.15 -13.08
CA LEU A 327 3.95 -2.93 -11.63
C LEU A 327 3.63 -4.22 -10.87
N PRO A 328 4.22 -4.43 -9.68
CA PRO A 328 3.94 -5.59 -8.85
C PRO A 328 2.45 -5.75 -8.52
N GLY A 329 2.05 -7.00 -8.26
CA GLY A 329 0.67 -7.37 -7.99
C GLY A 329 0.03 -8.15 -9.13
N GLN A 330 -1.14 -8.71 -8.87
CA GLN A 330 -1.95 -9.40 -9.88
C GLN A 330 -3.21 -8.63 -10.27
N HIS A 331 -3.49 -7.49 -9.61
CA HIS A 331 -4.66 -6.69 -9.90
C HIS A 331 -4.62 -6.10 -11.31
N VAL A 332 -5.79 -6.04 -11.96
CA VAL A 332 -5.97 -5.56 -13.34
C VAL A 332 -7.05 -4.49 -13.43
N PHE A 333 -6.96 -3.63 -14.43
CA PHE A 333 -7.81 -2.45 -14.64
C PHE A 333 -8.26 -2.34 -16.09
N ASP A 334 -9.44 -1.79 -16.32
CA ASP A 334 -10.04 -1.71 -17.65
C ASP A 334 -9.27 -0.75 -18.58
N HIS A 335 -8.38 -1.28 -19.43
CA HIS A 335 -7.62 -0.45 -20.39
C HIS A 335 -8.52 0.24 -21.44
N GLN A 336 -9.79 -0.11 -21.57
CA GLN A 336 -10.68 0.53 -22.54
C GLN A 336 -11.38 1.76 -21.96
N LYS A 337 -11.39 1.91 -20.63
CA LYS A 337 -12.20 2.90 -19.92
C LYS A 337 -11.41 3.73 -18.91
N GLN A 338 -10.36 3.17 -18.34
CA GLN A 338 -9.64 3.79 -17.23
C GLN A 338 -8.30 4.36 -17.65
N GLN A 339 -7.86 5.32 -16.84
CA GLN A 339 -6.58 5.98 -16.92
C GLN A 339 -5.96 6.04 -15.52
N ILE A 340 -4.64 6.16 -15.46
CA ILE A 340 -3.91 6.28 -14.21
C ILE A 340 -3.90 7.74 -13.76
N ALA A 341 -4.29 8.01 -12.52
CA ALA A 341 -3.93 9.25 -11.86
C ALA A 341 -2.58 9.05 -11.15
N ALA A 342 -1.55 9.80 -11.55
CA ALA A 342 -0.22 9.71 -10.96
C ALA A 342 0.16 11.04 -10.32
N VAL A 343 0.63 11.00 -9.08
CA VAL A 343 1.04 12.18 -8.32
C VAL A 343 2.28 11.88 -7.49
N SER A 344 3.14 12.87 -7.33
CA SER A 344 4.23 12.81 -6.36
C SER A 344 3.81 13.58 -5.11
N ARG A 345 3.53 12.88 -4.00
CA ARG A 345 3.14 13.57 -2.76
C ARG A 345 4.32 14.21 -2.05
N ALA A 346 5.53 13.70 -2.27
CA ALA A 346 6.78 14.20 -1.69
C ALA A 346 7.97 13.75 -2.55
N HIS A 347 9.13 14.34 -2.30
CA HIS A 347 10.37 14.00 -3.01
C HIS A 347 10.64 12.49 -3.02
N ASP A 348 10.92 11.94 -4.20
CA ASP A 348 11.16 10.52 -4.47
C ASP A 348 10.03 9.57 -4.04
N ASN A 349 8.79 10.06 -3.99
CA ASN A 349 7.61 9.23 -3.82
C ASN A 349 6.62 9.43 -4.97
N LEU A 350 5.92 8.36 -5.30
CA LEU A 350 4.82 8.32 -6.26
C LEU A 350 3.63 7.61 -5.65
N ASP A 351 2.44 8.08 -5.99
CA ASP A 351 1.18 7.44 -5.66
C ASP A 351 0.32 7.39 -6.93
N LEU A 352 -0.25 6.21 -7.18
CA LEU A 352 -1.10 5.91 -8.33
C LEU A 352 -2.50 5.60 -7.86
N PHE A 353 -3.50 6.02 -8.65
CA PHE A 353 -4.92 5.74 -8.39
C PHE A 353 -5.65 5.36 -9.66
N VAL A 354 -6.51 4.34 -9.58
CA VAL A 354 -7.32 3.83 -10.71
C VAL A 354 -8.65 3.32 -10.17
N ILE A 355 -9.74 3.50 -10.92
CA ILE A 355 -11.02 2.86 -10.57
C ILE A 355 -10.98 1.41 -11.08
N GLY A 356 -11.15 0.45 -10.18
CA GLY A 356 -11.15 -0.98 -10.45
C GLY A 356 -12.41 -1.47 -11.17
N PHE A 357 -12.38 -2.72 -11.63
CA PHE A 357 -13.55 -3.39 -12.21
C PHE A 357 -14.74 -3.47 -11.23
N ASP A 358 -14.46 -3.43 -9.94
CA ASP A 358 -15.40 -3.41 -8.83
C ASP A 358 -15.88 -2.00 -8.46
N ASN A 359 -15.57 -0.99 -9.28
CA ASN A 359 -15.89 0.42 -9.08
C ASN A 359 -15.24 1.06 -7.82
N HIS A 360 -14.38 0.36 -7.10
CA HIS A 360 -13.60 0.94 -6.01
C HIS A 360 -12.35 1.63 -6.58
N ILE A 361 -11.81 2.61 -5.84
CA ILE A 361 -10.51 3.18 -6.21
C ILE A 361 -9.42 2.36 -5.56
N TRP A 362 -8.48 1.92 -6.38
CA TRP A 362 -7.30 1.18 -5.98
C TRP A 362 -6.07 2.09 -6.05
N SER A 363 -5.12 1.84 -5.16
CA SER A 363 -3.88 2.57 -5.08
C SER A 363 -2.67 1.64 -5.08
N SER A 364 -1.58 2.11 -5.67
CA SER A 364 -0.23 1.57 -5.48
C SER A 364 0.74 2.74 -5.39
N PHE A 365 1.86 2.56 -4.72
CA PHE A 365 2.78 3.65 -4.44
C PHE A 365 4.24 3.19 -4.48
N TRP A 366 5.13 4.09 -4.88
CA TRP A 366 6.58 3.94 -4.79
C TRP A 366 7.08 4.76 -3.60
N GLY A 367 7.80 4.13 -2.67
CA GLY A 367 8.38 4.87 -1.56
C GLY A 367 9.16 4.01 -0.59
N GLN A 368 9.49 4.61 0.55
CA GLN A 368 10.02 3.88 1.69
C GLN A 368 8.87 3.17 2.42
N HIS A 369 9.11 1.92 2.79
CA HIS A 369 8.17 1.11 3.58
C HIS A 369 8.74 0.99 5.00
N PRO A 370 8.28 1.81 5.97
CA PRO A 370 8.87 1.85 7.32
C PRO A 370 8.68 0.53 8.09
N ASN A 371 7.70 -0.27 7.67
CA ASN A 371 7.40 -1.59 8.21
C ASN A 371 8.17 -2.71 7.50
N ASP A 372 9.06 -2.40 6.55
CA ASP A 372 9.93 -3.40 5.91
C ASP A 372 10.77 -4.10 6.97
N ARG A 373 10.57 -5.41 7.08
CA ARG A 373 11.34 -6.32 7.92
C ARG A 373 11.80 -7.56 7.11
N PRO A 374 12.53 -7.38 6.00
CA PRO A 374 12.93 -8.48 5.13
C PRO A 374 13.92 -9.42 5.82
N TRP A 375 13.85 -10.71 5.51
CA TRP A 375 14.72 -11.75 6.05
C TRP A 375 15.69 -12.28 5.00
N SER A 376 16.94 -12.52 5.38
CA SER A 376 17.87 -13.29 4.56
C SER A 376 17.78 -14.77 4.95
N VAL A 377 17.36 -15.63 4.04
CA VAL A 377 17.28 -17.08 4.25
C VAL A 377 18.49 -17.75 3.60
N ILE A 378 19.32 -18.43 4.38
CA ILE A 378 20.57 -19.04 3.93
C ILE A 378 20.43 -20.55 4.02
N LEU A 379 20.44 -21.22 2.86
CA LEU A 379 20.38 -22.67 2.77
C LEU A 379 21.77 -23.26 3.04
N CYS A 380 21.90 -24.08 4.09
CA CYS A 380 23.18 -24.53 4.64
C CYS A 380 23.34 -26.06 4.61
N ARG A 381 24.55 -26.52 4.28
CA ARG A 381 25.02 -27.90 4.49
C ARG A 381 26.14 -27.89 5.54
N PHE A 382 26.21 -28.93 6.36
CA PHE A 382 27.39 -29.13 7.21
C PHE A 382 28.59 -29.56 6.36
N LYS A 383 29.78 -29.24 6.86
CA LYS A 383 31.05 -29.61 6.24
C LYS A 383 31.14 -31.10 5.97
N GLY A 384 31.32 -31.47 4.70
CA GLY A 384 31.51 -32.85 4.26
C GLY A 384 30.23 -33.69 4.19
N ASP A 385 29.05 -33.09 4.44
CA ASP A 385 27.78 -33.78 4.17
C ASP A 385 27.51 -33.76 2.67
N PRO A 386 27.14 -34.91 2.06
CA PRO A 386 26.80 -34.96 0.64
C PRO A 386 25.49 -34.22 0.37
N ALA A 387 25.38 -33.64 -0.82
CA ALA A 387 24.13 -33.06 -1.29
C ALA A 387 23.02 -34.12 -1.34
N ASP A 388 21.85 -33.79 -0.81
CA ASP A 388 20.65 -34.66 -0.82
C ASP A 388 19.52 -33.96 -1.57
N ALA A 389 19.37 -34.28 -2.85
CA ALA A 389 18.40 -33.66 -3.74
C ALA A 389 16.95 -33.78 -3.24
N SER A 390 16.61 -34.84 -2.48
CA SER A 390 15.25 -35.04 -1.98
C SER A 390 14.89 -34.03 -0.88
N ARG A 391 15.82 -33.79 0.05
CA ARG A 391 15.64 -32.89 1.19
C ARG A 391 15.88 -31.43 0.81
N GLU A 392 16.93 -31.20 0.04
CA GLU A 392 17.31 -29.87 -0.42
C GLU A 392 16.29 -29.33 -1.42
N GLY A 393 15.83 -30.18 -2.34
CA GLY A 393 14.81 -29.78 -3.32
C GLY A 393 13.50 -29.38 -2.67
N PHE A 394 13.06 -30.07 -1.61
CA PHE A 394 11.88 -29.64 -0.86
C PHE A 394 12.13 -28.32 -0.11
N ALA A 395 13.23 -28.21 0.65
CA ALA A 395 13.54 -27.02 1.43
C ALA A 395 13.66 -25.77 0.54
N GLU A 396 14.42 -25.88 -0.55
CA GLU A 396 14.63 -24.80 -1.50
C GLU A 396 13.30 -24.33 -2.11
N ARG A 397 12.48 -25.25 -2.64
CA ARG A 397 11.15 -24.89 -3.17
C ARG A 397 10.26 -24.24 -2.10
N PHE A 398 10.20 -24.84 -0.91
CA PHE A 398 9.38 -24.33 0.18
C PHE A 398 9.78 -22.90 0.56
N PHE A 399 11.05 -22.64 0.88
CA PHE A 399 11.48 -21.31 1.32
C PHE A 399 11.43 -20.27 0.20
N HIS A 400 11.78 -20.62 -1.04
CA HIS A 400 11.62 -19.70 -2.16
C HIS A 400 10.16 -19.30 -2.36
N GLU A 401 9.24 -20.26 -2.37
CA GLU A 401 7.83 -19.97 -2.55
C GLU A 401 7.22 -19.27 -1.33
N ALA A 402 7.55 -19.68 -0.10
CA ALA A 402 7.02 -19.08 1.12
C ALA A 402 7.38 -17.59 1.27
N PHE A 403 8.51 -17.15 0.70
CA PHE A 403 8.92 -15.75 0.60
C PHE A 403 8.67 -15.15 -0.79
N THR A 404 7.69 -15.68 -1.54
CA THR A 404 7.20 -15.11 -2.80
C THR A 404 5.75 -14.65 -2.65
N PRO A 405 5.39 -13.40 -3.02
CA PRO A 405 4.01 -12.92 -2.98
C PRO A 405 3.06 -13.77 -3.82
N GLY A 406 1.80 -13.87 -3.39
CA GLY A 406 0.73 -14.61 -4.04
C GLY A 406 0.77 -16.13 -3.80
N THR A 407 1.61 -16.62 -2.89
CA THR A 407 1.73 -18.06 -2.63
C THR A 407 0.91 -18.55 -1.43
N GLY A 408 0.42 -17.64 -0.58
CA GLY A 408 -0.20 -17.97 0.70
C GLY A 408 0.84 -18.46 1.72
N GLY A 409 2.04 -17.89 1.63
CA GLY A 409 3.23 -18.22 2.41
C GLY A 409 3.46 -17.25 3.58
N LEU A 410 4.72 -17.05 3.93
CA LEU A 410 5.14 -16.22 5.06
C LEU A 410 4.94 -14.73 4.81
N ILE A 411 4.94 -14.29 3.54
CA ILE A 411 4.62 -12.89 3.19
C ILE A 411 3.18 -12.57 3.54
N GLU A 412 2.21 -13.33 3.03
CA GLU A 412 0.79 -13.12 3.33
C GLU A 412 0.51 -13.34 4.81
N TYR A 413 1.11 -14.38 5.40
CA TYR A 413 0.97 -14.65 6.83
C TYR A 413 1.32 -13.43 7.67
N TRP A 414 2.54 -12.90 7.53
CA TRP A 414 3.00 -11.79 8.37
C TRP A 414 2.29 -10.48 8.08
N HIS A 415 1.96 -10.20 6.82
CA HIS A 415 1.16 -9.04 6.47
C HIS A 415 -0.23 -9.09 7.16
N GLU A 416 -0.93 -10.22 7.07
CA GLU A 416 -2.29 -10.36 7.56
C GLU A 416 -2.36 -10.48 9.09
N VAL A 417 -1.48 -11.24 9.75
CA VAL A 417 -1.52 -11.39 11.21
C VAL A 417 -0.97 -10.18 11.97
N SER A 418 -0.26 -9.28 11.29
CA SER A 418 0.24 -8.01 11.85
C SER A 418 -0.56 -6.77 11.43
N HIS A 419 -1.60 -6.94 10.61
CA HIS A 419 -2.34 -5.84 9.95
C HIS A 419 -1.41 -4.82 9.27
N GLY A 420 -0.37 -5.31 8.59
CA GLY A 420 0.65 -4.50 7.93
C GLY A 420 1.71 -3.91 8.85
N GLY A 421 1.73 -4.30 10.14
CA GLY A 421 2.74 -3.89 11.11
C GLY A 421 4.16 -4.39 10.79
N VAL A 422 4.27 -5.46 9.99
CA VAL A 422 5.53 -5.90 9.35
C VAL A 422 5.29 -6.31 7.89
N ASP A 423 6.24 -5.98 7.03
CA ASP A 423 6.29 -6.45 5.64
C ASP A 423 7.60 -7.21 5.41
N VAL A 424 7.50 -8.51 5.14
CA VAL A 424 8.65 -9.38 4.91
C VAL A 424 8.91 -9.63 3.42
N THR A 425 8.31 -8.88 2.50
CA THR A 425 8.41 -9.16 1.07
C THR A 425 9.80 -8.93 0.48
N GLY A 426 10.57 -7.99 1.04
CA GLY A 426 11.97 -7.79 0.63
C GLY A 426 12.91 -8.94 1.04
N SER A 427 12.37 -10.03 1.61
CA SER A 427 13.17 -11.20 2.00
C SER A 427 13.81 -11.87 0.79
N ARG A 428 14.98 -12.49 1.00
CA ARG A 428 15.73 -13.18 -0.05
C ARG A 428 16.21 -14.53 0.42
N VAL A 429 16.01 -15.54 -0.43
CA VAL A 429 16.60 -16.87 -0.23
C VAL A 429 17.91 -16.96 -1.03
N PHE A 430 19.00 -17.24 -0.32
CA PHE A 430 20.33 -17.45 -0.87
C PHE A 430 20.52 -18.95 -1.16
N GLY A 431 21.20 -19.27 -2.26
CA GLY A 431 21.45 -20.66 -2.64
C GLY A 431 22.32 -21.41 -1.64
N TRP A 432 22.45 -22.73 -1.81
CA TRP A 432 23.18 -23.62 -0.89
C TRP A 432 24.64 -23.25 -0.63
N VAL A 433 25.04 -23.18 0.64
CA VAL A 433 26.42 -23.01 1.10
C VAL A 433 26.85 -24.16 2.01
N GLU A 434 28.13 -24.53 1.97
CA GLU A 434 28.72 -25.47 2.93
C GLU A 434 29.35 -24.69 4.07
N THR A 435 29.02 -25.04 5.32
CA THR A 435 29.58 -24.40 6.51
C THR A 435 30.93 -24.99 6.92
N ASP A 436 31.62 -24.33 7.83
CA ASP A 436 32.90 -24.79 8.39
C ASP A 436 32.76 -25.87 9.47
N ILE A 437 31.52 -26.20 9.87
CA ILE A 437 31.20 -27.11 10.97
C ILE A 437 30.77 -28.47 10.43
N ARG A 438 31.37 -29.55 10.94
CA ARG A 438 30.87 -30.91 10.68
C ARG A 438 29.65 -31.18 11.56
N ARG A 439 28.66 -31.91 11.05
CA ARG A 439 27.42 -32.23 11.78
C ARG A 439 27.67 -32.82 13.18
N ILE A 440 28.64 -33.71 13.34
CA ILE A 440 28.99 -34.34 14.63
C ILE A 440 29.51 -33.35 15.69
N ASP A 441 30.08 -32.24 15.24
CA ASP A 441 30.65 -31.18 16.08
C ASP A 441 29.61 -30.09 16.40
N ALA A 442 28.45 -30.09 15.72
CA ALA A 442 27.39 -29.10 15.91
C ALA A 442 26.62 -29.27 17.23
N GLY A 443 26.66 -30.46 17.85
CA GLY A 443 26.02 -30.66 19.13
C GLY A 443 26.79 -29.97 20.26
N GLY A 444 26.14 -29.01 20.92
CA GLY A 444 26.65 -28.28 22.11
C GLY A 444 27.25 -26.90 21.83
N ILE A 445 27.43 -26.49 20.57
CA ILE A 445 28.01 -25.17 20.21
C ILE A 445 26.99 -24.02 20.26
N GLY A 446 25.71 -24.35 20.38
CA GLY A 446 24.61 -23.38 20.45
C GLY A 446 24.15 -22.85 19.08
N ARG A 447 22.90 -22.40 19.03
CA ARG A 447 22.22 -21.93 17.80
C ARG A 447 22.89 -20.72 17.17
N ALA A 448 23.32 -19.76 17.99
CA ALA A 448 24.01 -18.56 17.50
C ALA A 448 25.27 -18.92 16.68
N ALA A 449 26.04 -19.91 17.12
CA ALA A 449 27.24 -20.34 16.41
C ALA A 449 26.92 -20.98 15.04
N LEU A 450 25.81 -21.71 14.93
CA LEU A 450 25.34 -22.29 13.67
C LEU A 450 24.81 -21.24 12.70
N ILE A 451 24.14 -20.21 13.21
CA ILE A 451 23.72 -19.05 12.42
C ILE A 451 24.95 -18.32 11.88
N ASP A 452 25.91 -18.02 12.75
CA ASP A 452 27.15 -17.34 12.37
C ASP A 452 27.93 -18.14 11.32
N ALA A 453 27.92 -19.48 11.40
CA ALA A 453 28.57 -20.34 10.41
C ALA A 453 27.91 -20.27 9.03
N GLY A 454 26.57 -20.24 8.96
CA GLY A 454 25.84 -20.06 7.70
C GLY A 454 26.10 -18.68 7.08
N ILE A 455 26.09 -17.62 7.90
CA ILE A 455 26.41 -16.25 7.45
C ILE A 455 27.84 -16.18 6.90
N ARG A 456 28.83 -16.72 7.63
CA ARG A 456 30.22 -16.74 7.16
C ARG A 456 30.37 -17.51 5.85
N ALA A 457 29.68 -18.63 5.69
CA ALA A 457 29.72 -19.42 4.47
C ALA A 457 29.12 -18.68 3.26
N ALA A 458 28.01 -17.95 3.44
CA ALA A 458 27.43 -17.08 2.42
C ALA A 458 28.37 -15.93 2.04
N GLN A 459 28.97 -15.26 3.03
CA GLN A 459 29.95 -14.19 2.78
C GLN A 459 31.20 -14.70 2.06
N ALA A 460 31.68 -15.90 2.40
CA ALA A 460 32.81 -16.53 1.73
C ALA A 460 32.52 -16.86 0.25
N ARG A 461 31.24 -17.08 -0.11
CA ARG A 461 30.79 -17.22 -1.50
C ARG A 461 30.69 -15.86 -2.24
N GLY A 462 30.73 -14.75 -1.51
CA GLY A 462 30.56 -13.40 -2.05
C GLY A 462 29.14 -12.83 -1.93
N ASP A 463 28.25 -13.49 -1.19
CA ASP A 463 26.92 -12.94 -0.88
C ASP A 463 26.96 -11.95 0.30
N ASP A 464 26.01 -11.02 0.33
CA ASP A 464 25.77 -10.15 1.48
C ASP A 464 24.40 -10.45 2.12
N PRO A 465 24.34 -11.35 3.13
CA PRO A 465 23.10 -11.65 3.84
C PRO A 465 22.81 -10.68 5.00
N LEU A 466 23.60 -9.61 5.18
CA LEU A 466 23.46 -8.71 6.33
C LEU A 466 22.83 -7.37 5.92
N THR A 467 23.32 -6.75 4.86
CA THR A 467 22.90 -5.40 4.49
C THR A 467 21.46 -5.41 3.98
N GLY A 468 20.61 -4.57 4.59
CA GLY A 468 19.23 -4.37 4.15
C GLY A 468 18.23 -5.42 4.64
N PHE A 469 18.66 -6.40 5.43
CA PHE A 469 17.79 -7.39 6.07
C PHE A 469 17.53 -7.06 7.55
N HIS A 470 16.31 -7.31 8.01
CA HIS A 470 15.90 -7.25 9.42
C HIS A 470 16.63 -8.30 10.26
N SER A 471 16.65 -9.55 9.77
CA SER A 471 17.29 -10.67 10.47
C SER A 471 17.58 -11.84 9.51
N GLN A 472 18.26 -12.86 10.02
CA GLN A 472 18.74 -14.02 9.27
C GLN A 472 17.98 -15.28 9.67
N ILE A 473 17.67 -16.13 8.68
CA ILE A 473 17.24 -17.52 8.86
C ILE A 473 18.31 -18.41 8.24
N VAL A 474 18.94 -19.30 9.01
CA VAL A 474 19.78 -20.37 8.46
C VAL A 474 19.00 -21.68 8.46
N VAL A 475 19.03 -22.39 7.34
CA VAL A 475 18.26 -23.62 7.14
C VAL A 475 19.23 -24.77 6.93
N TYR A 476 19.22 -25.74 7.84
CA TYR A 476 20.01 -26.97 7.69
C TYR A 476 19.08 -28.14 7.36
N THR A 477 19.46 -29.02 6.43
CA THR A 477 18.65 -30.20 6.03
C THR A 477 18.81 -31.42 6.93
N ARG A 478 19.60 -31.28 8.00
CA ARG A 478 19.89 -32.34 8.96
C ARG A 478 19.85 -31.80 10.39
N ASN A 479 19.24 -32.57 11.28
CA ASN A 479 19.24 -32.28 12.71
C ASN A 479 20.65 -32.34 13.30
N TRP A 480 20.92 -31.47 14.26
CA TRP A 480 22.26 -31.25 14.82
C TRP A 480 22.31 -31.26 16.37
N ALA A 481 21.17 -31.18 17.05
CA ALA A 481 21.11 -31.09 18.52
C ALA A 481 21.53 -32.40 19.20
N LYS A 482 22.42 -32.30 20.21
CA LYS A 482 22.79 -33.39 21.14
C LYS A 482 21.81 -33.53 22.29
N ASP A 483 21.04 -32.48 22.58
CA ASP A 483 20.11 -32.44 23.70
C ASP A 483 18.98 -33.46 23.47
N GLY A 484 18.84 -34.40 24.41
CA GLY A 484 17.91 -35.53 24.28
C GLY A 484 18.37 -36.65 23.35
N ALA A 485 19.54 -36.55 22.70
CA ALA A 485 20.05 -37.65 21.88
C ALA A 485 20.45 -38.85 22.78
N PRO A 486 19.97 -40.08 22.51
CA PRO A 486 20.40 -41.27 23.24
C PRO A 486 21.93 -41.47 23.19
N PRO A 487 22.53 -42.04 24.25
CA PRO A 487 23.95 -42.39 24.27
C PRO A 487 24.33 -43.24 23.05
N GLY A 488 25.39 -42.86 22.32
CA GLY A 488 25.86 -43.58 21.14
C GLY A 488 25.17 -43.19 19.83
N ALA A 489 24.47 -42.05 19.79
CA ALA A 489 23.81 -41.55 18.59
C ALA A 489 24.71 -41.52 17.35
N ASP A 490 24.30 -42.24 16.30
CA ASP A 490 24.94 -42.22 14.99
C ASP A 490 24.50 -41.01 14.17
N TRP A 491 25.36 -39.99 14.19
CA TRP A 491 25.24 -38.75 13.41
C TRP A 491 25.20 -38.94 11.89
N ARG A 492 25.41 -40.17 11.39
CA ARG A 492 25.28 -40.52 9.97
C ARG A 492 23.87 -40.92 9.61
N ASN A 493 23.05 -41.36 10.57
CA ASN A 493 21.64 -41.67 10.33
C ASN A 493 20.88 -40.35 10.03
N PRO A 494 20.15 -40.29 8.91
CA PRO A 494 19.48 -39.06 8.47
C PRO A 494 18.04 -38.92 9.01
N GLU A 495 17.52 -39.89 9.78
CA GLU A 495 16.11 -39.99 10.24
C GLU A 495 15.92 -39.87 11.76
N TRP A 496 16.78 -39.10 12.43
CA TRP A 496 16.58 -38.84 13.87
C TRP A 496 15.34 -37.96 14.08
N ALA A 497 14.26 -38.57 14.57
CA ALA A 497 13.04 -37.90 15.04
C ALA A 497 12.60 -38.48 16.41
N PRO A 498 12.13 -37.66 17.37
CA PRO A 498 12.37 -36.22 17.55
C PRO A 498 12.92 -35.89 18.95
N PHE A 499 13.97 -35.08 19.05
CA PHE A 499 14.23 -34.31 20.26
C PHE A 499 14.55 -32.87 19.89
N TRP A 500 13.61 -32.01 20.28
CA TRP A 500 13.55 -30.55 20.12
C TRP A 500 13.74 -30.05 18.69
N ILE A 501 12.66 -30.23 17.92
CA ILE A 501 12.27 -29.27 16.89
C ILE A 501 11.97 -27.99 17.63
N ASP A 502 12.95 -27.10 17.66
CA ASP A 502 12.67 -25.69 17.78
C ASP A 502 13.59 -25.09 16.74
N GLY A 503 12.98 -24.53 15.70
CA GLY A 503 13.56 -23.33 15.16
C GLY A 503 13.94 -22.44 16.35
N SER A 504 14.99 -21.66 16.27
CA SER A 504 15.31 -20.83 17.44
C SER A 504 15.90 -19.53 17.02
N ALA A 505 15.17 -18.47 17.37
CA ALA A 505 15.72 -17.16 17.51
C ALA A 505 16.79 -17.15 18.61
N ASP A 506 17.99 -16.69 18.28
CA ASP A 506 18.94 -16.29 19.32
C ASP A 506 18.45 -15.02 20.05
N GLY A 507 19.16 -14.60 21.09
CA GLY A 507 18.84 -13.36 21.81
C GLY A 507 18.92 -12.07 20.96
N ARG A 508 19.20 -12.18 19.66
CA ARG A 508 19.25 -11.10 18.67
C ARG A 508 18.16 -11.26 17.58
N GLY A 509 17.27 -12.25 17.71
CA GLY A 509 16.17 -12.48 16.78
C GLY A 509 16.55 -13.21 15.49
N ARG A 510 17.71 -13.89 15.45
CA ARG A 510 18.18 -14.66 14.27
C ARG A 510 17.83 -16.13 14.40
N VAL A 511 17.34 -16.73 13.33
CA VAL A 511 16.68 -18.04 13.35
C VAL A 511 17.57 -19.12 12.77
N CYS A 512 17.61 -20.28 13.43
CA CYS A 512 18.15 -21.53 12.88
C CYS A 512 17.03 -22.55 12.73
N LEU A 513 16.80 -23.08 11.52
CA LEU A 513 15.79 -24.09 11.22
C LEU A 513 16.41 -25.43 10.81
N THR A 514 15.77 -26.52 11.21
CA THR A 514 16.06 -27.90 10.83
C THR A 514 14.78 -28.64 10.44
N PRO A 515 14.85 -29.82 9.81
CA PRO A 515 13.65 -30.55 9.43
C PRO A 515 12.87 -31.06 10.67
N PRO A 516 11.53 -31.20 10.58
CA PRO A 516 10.68 -30.86 9.43
C PRO A 516 10.56 -29.34 9.21
N PHE A 517 10.45 -28.92 7.95
CA PHE A 517 10.29 -27.51 7.60
C PHE A 517 8.81 -27.17 7.49
N ASP A 518 8.25 -26.65 8.59
CA ASP A 518 6.87 -26.18 8.62
C ASP A 518 6.78 -24.64 8.65
N GLY A 519 5.67 -24.14 8.12
CA GLY A 519 5.38 -22.71 8.11
C GLY A 519 5.04 -22.17 9.49
N ASN A 520 4.33 -22.93 10.33
CA ASN A 520 4.02 -22.51 11.71
C ASN A 520 5.28 -22.40 12.58
N ILE A 521 6.22 -23.34 12.46
CA ILE A 521 7.51 -23.27 13.19
C ILE A 521 8.31 -22.07 12.67
N THR A 522 8.41 -21.92 11.34
CA THR A 522 9.14 -20.79 10.76
C THR A 522 8.55 -19.45 11.20
N ALA A 523 7.22 -19.32 11.20
CA ALA A 523 6.52 -18.14 11.68
C ALA A 523 6.68 -17.95 13.20
N HIS A 524 6.65 -18.99 14.01
CA HIS A 524 6.92 -18.87 15.45
C HIS A 524 8.28 -18.21 15.71
N GLU A 525 9.32 -18.68 15.02
CA GLU A 525 10.67 -18.14 15.18
C GLU A 525 10.84 -16.73 14.65
N MET A 526 10.20 -16.43 13.54
CA MET A 526 10.14 -15.06 13.04
C MET A 526 9.44 -14.14 14.06
N GLY A 527 8.45 -14.64 14.81
CA GLY A 527 7.80 -13.93 15.91
C GLY A 527 8.78 -13.49 16.99
N HIS A 528 9.72 -14.37 17.38
CA HIS A 528 10.83 -13.99 18.25
C HIS A 528 11.78 -12.97 17.60
N GLY A 529 12.02 -13.08 16.29
CA GLY A 529 12.71 -12.06 15.50
C GLY A 529 12.04 -10.68 15.52
N PHE A 530 10.73 -10.63 15.77
CA PHE A 530 9.97 -9.40 16.00
C PHE A 530 9.84 -9.04 17.49
N GLY A 531 10.54 -9.76 18.37
CA GLY A 531 10.59 -9.54 19.81
C GLY A 531 9.34 -9.99 20.56
N MET A 532 8.70 -11.08 20.11
CA MET A 532 7.61 -11.74 20.86
C MET A 532 8.18 -12.84 21.76
N HIS A 533 7.44 -13.21 22.80
CA HIS A 533 7.78 -14.25 23.77
C HIS A 533 6.70 -15.33 23.76
N HIS A 534 7.00 -16.55 24.22
CA HIS A 534 5.97 -17.60 24.30
C HIS A 534 4.77 -17.14 25.14
N ASP A 535 3.57 -17.56 24.74
CA ASP A 535 2.43 -17.48 25.63
C ASP A 535 2.52 -18.58 26.69
N VAL A 536 2.09 -18.25 27.90
CA VAL A 536 2.02 -19.19 29.01
C VAL A 536 0.58 -19.59 29.31
N GLY A 537 0.42 -20.70 30.02
CA GLY A 537 -0.88 -21.18 30.47
C GLY A 537 -1.35 -20.54 31.78
N PRO A 538 -2.45 -21.04 32.34
CA PRO A 538 -3.00 -20.58 33.62
C PRO A 538 -2.04 -20.79 34.81
N GLY A 539 -0.98 -21.58 34.63
CA GLY A 539 0.09 -21.75 35.61
C GLY A 539 0.99 -20.51 35.76
N LEU A 540 0.90 -19.53 34.85
CA LEU A 540 1.60 -18.23 34.92
C LEU A 540 3.13 -18.34 35.06
N THR A 541 3.72 -19.44 34.58
CA THR A 541 5.16 -19.69 34.61
C THR A 541 5.63 -20.23 33.26
N THR A 542 6.94 -20.18 33.01
CA THR A 542 7.54 -20.76 31.79
C THR A 542 7.43 -22.27 31.71
N ALA A 543 7.11 -22.96 32.83
CA ALA A 543 6.77 -24.38 32.80
C ALA A 543 5.46 -24.67 32.04
N SER A 544 4.68 -23.62 31.75
CA SER A 544 3.47 -23.67 30.94
C SER A 544 3.61 -22.89 29.62
N ASP A 545 4.83 -22.69 29.12
CA ASP A 545 5.02 -22.21 27.74
C ASP A 545 4.23 -23.11 26.76
N TYR A 546 3.79 -22.53 25.65
CA TYR A 546 3.03 -23.22 24.58
C TYR A 546 1.63 -23.68 24.98
N SER A 547 0.94 -22.90 25.82
CA SER A 547 -0.40 -23.28 26.31
C SER A 547 -1.56 -22.50 25.70
N ASP A 548 -1.31 -21.47 24.90
CA ASP A 548 -2.41 -20.73 24.26
C ASP A 548 -2.95 -21.53 23.07
N PRO A 549 -4.27 -21.80 22.98
CA PRO A 549 -4.84 -22.61 21.90
C PRO A 549 -4.93 -21.89 20.55
N ALA A 550 -4.73 -20.57 20.52
CA ALA A 550 -4.90 -19.74 19.34
C ALA A 550 -3.84 -18.61 19.30
N CYS A 551 -2.57 -19.00 19.45
CA CYS A 551 -1.45 -18.09 19.22
C CYS A 551 -0.25 -18.79 18.59
N ILE A 552 0.38 -18.14 17.61
CA ILE A 552 1.57 -18.67 16.95
C ILE A 552 2.73 -18.85 17.94
N LEU A 553 2.82 -18.02 18.99
CA LEU A 553 3.83 -18.11 20.04
C LEU A 553 3.57 -19.27 21.03
N SER A 554 2.51 -20.04 20.80
CA SER A 554 2.28 -21.36 21.41
C SER A 554 2.31 -22.51 20.41
N GLN A 555 2.41 -22.24 19.11
CA GLN A 555 2.36 -23.21 18.00
C GLN A 555 1.12 -24.14 17.99
N ASN A 556 0.10 -23.84 18.78
CA ASN A 556 -1.13 -24.63 18.87
C ASN A 556 -2.21 -24.08 17.95
N GLY A 557 -2.98 -24.95 17.29
CA GLY A 557 -4.02 -24.53 16.36
C GLY A 557 -3.51 -24.36 14.92
N ALA A 558 -2.44 -25.06 14.57
CA ALA A 558 -1.95 -25.14 13.19
C ALA A 558 -2.88 -25.99 12.30
N PHE A 559 -2.88 -25.71 11.00
CA PHE A 559 -3.57 -26.46 9.97
C PHE A 559 -2.59 -26.85 8.86
N ILE A 560 -2.97 -27.80 8.00
CA ILE A 560 -2.17 -28.18 6.84
C ILE A 560 -2.42 -27.22 5.68
N GLN A 561 -1.37 -26.53 5.22
CA GLN A 561 -1.41 -25.72 4.00
C GLN A 561 -1.27 -26.65 2.78
N PRO A 562 -2.30 -26.79 1.92
CA PRO A 562 -2.30 -27.79 0.85
C PRO A 562 -1.17 -27.65 -0.16
N ARG A 563 -0.68 -26.43 -0.38
CA ARG A 563 0.38 -26.13 -1.36
C ARG A 563 1.66 -26.93 -1.15
N TRP A 564 2.09 -27.05 0.11
CA TRP A 564 3.32 -27.79 0.47
C TRP A 564 3.04 -29.00 1.36
N ASN A 565 1.79 -29.18 1.78
CA ASN A 565 1.38 -30.21 2.74
C ASN A 565 2.17 -30.12 4.07
N VAL A 566 2.31 -28.90 4.59
CA VAL A 566 3.03 -28.58 5.86
C VAL A 566 2.14 -27.77 6.80
N ALA A 567 2.49 -27.73 8.08
CA ALA A 567 1.73 -26.99 9.07
C ALA A 567 1.91 -25.46 8.93
N PHE A 568 0.82 -24.70 9.11
CA PHE A 568 0.76 -23.23 9.14
C PHE A 568 -0.27 -22.75 10.18
N GLY A 569 -0.17 -21.49 10.59
CA GLY A 569 -1.03 -20.91 11.63
C GLY A 569 -0.64 -21.36 13.04
N PRO A 570 -1.36 -20.91 14.08
CA PRO A 570 -2.49 -19.97 14.05
C PRO A 570 -2.03 -18.50 13.84
N ALA A 571 -2.92 -17.53 14.04
CA ALA A 571 -2.60 -16.10 14.07
C ALA A 571 -1.86 -15.69 15.36
N VAL A 572 -1.52 -14.39 15.47
CA VAL A 572 -0.96 -13.76 16.68
C VAL A 572 -2.09 -13.38 17.65
N CYS A 573 -1.87 -13.55 18.95
CA CYS A 573 -2.89 -13.26 19.96
C CYS A 573 -3.01 -11.76 20.26
N LEU A 574 -4.17 -11.34 20.78
CA LEU A 574 -4.45 -9.95 21.12
C LEU A 574 -3.37 -9.27 21.99
N PRO A 575 -2.86 -9.88 23.08
CA PRO A 575 -1.84 -9.20 23.89
C PRO A 575 -0.57 -8.85 23.10
N HIS A 576 -0.11 -9.74 22.21
CA HIS A 576 1.02 -9.42 21.32
C HIS A 576 0.67 -8.33 20.30
N MET A 577 -0.52 -8.37 19.71
CA MET A 577 -1.00 -7.30 18.82
C MET A 577 -0.98 -5.93 19.53
N VAL A 578 -1.36 -5.88 20.80
CA VAL A 578 -1.34 -4.66 21.62
C VAL A 578 0.11 -4.24 21.94
N GLN A 579 0.97 -5.16 22.39
CA GLN A 579 2.38 -4.87 22.67
C GLN A 579 3.13 -4.32 21.45
N LYS A 580 2.78 -4.77 20.25
CA LYS A 580 3.39 -4.33 18.99
C LYS A 580 2.70 -3.13 18.35
N ASN A 581 1.59 -2.66 18.91
CA ASN A 581 0.77 -1.60 18.35
C ASN A 581 0.33 -1.91 16.90
N TRP A 582 -0.10 -3.15 16.67
CA TRP A 582 -0.51 -3.67 15.36
C TRP A 582 -2.02 -3.62 15.12
N LEU A 583 -2.82 -3.17 16.09
CA LEU A 583 -4.24 -2.93 15.85
C LEU A 583 -4.43 -1.56 15.16
N PRO A 584 -5.38 -1.44 14.21
CA PRO A 584 -5.68 -0.14 13.62
C PRO A 584 -6.12 0.88 14.69
N PRO A 585 -5.77 2.16 14.54
CA PRO A 585 -6.13 3.21 15.49
C PRO A 585 -7.63 3.19 15.83
N GLY A 586 -7.97 3.30 17.11
CA GLY A 586 -9.35 3.31 17.59
C GLY A 586 -10.08 1.96 17.58
N ARG A 587 -9.39 0.85 17.25
CA ARG A 587 -9.99 -0.50 17.21
C ARG A 587 -9.71 -1.35 18.44
N LEU A 588 -8.96 -0.83 19.41
CA LEU A 588 -8.81 -1.40 20.75
C LEU A 588 -9.62 -0.55 21.73
N PHE A 589 -10.61 -1.16 22.40
CA PHE A 589 -11.26 -0.49 23.52
C PHE A 589 -10.42 -0.67 24.78
N ILE A 590 -10.24 0.40 25.55
CA ILE A 590 -9.49 0.40 26.81
C ILE A 590 -10.36 1.01 27.92
N ASP A 591 -10.49 0.30 29.05
CA ASP A 591 -11.04 0.85 30.28
C ASP A 591 -10.06 0.65 31.44
N ASP A 592 -9.73 1.76 32.12
CA ASP A 592 -8.73 1.83 33.18
C ASP A 592 -9.26 1.46 34.58
N GLY A 593 -10.40 0.78 34.66
CA GLY A 593 -10.89 0.11 35.87
C GLY A 593 -12.28 0.55 36.34
N ASN A 594 -12.94 1.45 35.61
CA ASN A 594 -14.32 1.86 35.89
C ASN A 594 -15.30 0.69 35.71
N TRP A 595 -15.03 -0.20 34.75
CA TRP A 595 -15.81 -1.41 34.51
C TRP A 595 -15.93 -2.30 35.75
N MET A 596 -14.95 -2.29 36.67
CA MET A 596 -15.00 -3.08 37.91
C MET A 596 -16.08 -2.62 38.90
N ARG A 597 -16.68 -1.44 38.69
CA ARG A 597 -17.80 -0.91 39.51
C ARG A 597 -19.14 -1.05 38.82
N ALA A 598 -19.20 -0.77 37.52
CA ALA A 598 -20.44 -0.66 36.77
C ALA A 598 -20.75 -1.87 35.87
N GLY A 599 -19.79 -2.79 35.70
CA GLY A 599 -19.78 -3.72 34.59
C GLY A 599 -19.53 -3.00 33.27
N ILE A 600 -19.38 -3.76 32.18
CA ILE A 600 -19.26 -3.19 30.84
C ILE A 600 -19.80 -4.16 29.79
N THR A 601 -20.43 -3.62 28.75
CA THR A 601 -20.97 -4.37 27.61
C THR A 601 -20.59 -3.69 26.31
N LEU A 602 -19.89 -4.40 25.41
CA LEU A 602 -19.34 -3.82 24.17
C LEU A 602 -19.46 -4.78 22.98
N PRO A 603 -19.61 -4.25 21.74
CA PRO A 603 -19.46 -5.05 20.54
C PRO A 603 -17.98 -5.39 20.28
N LEU A 604 -17.72 -6.64 19.91
CA LEU A 604 -16.41 -7.17 19.58
C LEU A 604 -16.47 -7.97 18.27
N ALA A 605 -15.56 -7.68 17.37
CA ALA A 605 -15.32 -8.43 16.14
C ALA A 605 -13.99 -9.20 16.23
N PRO A 606 -13.81 -10.27 15.43
CA PRO A 606 -12.56 -11.00 15.37
C PRO A 606 -11.42 -10.14 14.81
N ILE A 607 -10.21 -10.33 15.34
CA ILE A 607 -9.00 -9.68 14.81
C ILE A 607 -8.77 -10.03 13.33
N SER A 608 -9.19 -11.22 12.89
CA SER A 608 -9.15 -11.66 11.49
C SER A 608 -10.14 -10.92 10.57
N ARG A 609 -11.00 -10.04 11.10
CA ARG A 609 -12.01 -9.29 10.35
C ARG A 609 -11.87 -7.78 10.59
N PRO A 610 -10.74 -7.16 10.19
CA PRO A 610 -10.51 -5.73 10.41
C PRO A 610 -11.56 -4.83 9.75
N GLY A 611 -12.25 -5.28 8.68
CA GLY A 611 -13.33 -4.52 8.05
C GLY A 611 -14.65 -4.43 8.84
N ALA A 612 -14.84 -5.22 9.90
CA ALA A 612 -16.07 -5.17 10.70
C ALA A 612 -16.18 -3.86 11.50
N ARG A 613 -17.38 -3.27 11.61
CA ARG A 613 -17.61 -2.00 12.33
C ARG A 613 -17.77 -2.20 13.86
N ALA A 614 -16.77 -2.78 14.50
CA ALA A 614 -16.70 -2.99 15.96
C ALA A 614 -15.24 -2.98 16.46
N ASN A 615 -15.04 -3.01 17.79
CA ASN A 615 -13.72 -3.20 18.39
C ASN A 615 -13.12 -4.55 17.92
N LEU A 616 -11.81 -4.62 17.72
CA LEU A 616 -11.07 -5.86 17.42
C LEU A 616 -10.46 -6.49 18.67
N GLY A 617 -10.36 -5.72 19.75
CA GLY A 617 -9.93 -6.19 21.06
C GLY A 617 -10.49 -5.31 22.16
N ILE A 618 -10.60 -5.87 23.36
CA ILE A 618 -10.98 -5.14 24.57
C ILE A 618 -9.88 -5.37 25.62
N LYS A 619 -9.37 -4.29 26.19
CA LYS A 619 -8.42 -4.28 27.29
C LYS A 619 -9.09 -3.68 28.53
N LEU A 620 -9.21 -4.48 29.60
CA LEU A 620 -9.91 -4.08 30.83
C LEU A 620 -8.97 -4.16 32.04
N ARG A 621 -8.68 -3.02 32.67
CA ARG A 621 -7.80 -2.94 33.85
C ARG A 621 -8.48 -3.52 35.09
N ASN A 622 -7.95 -4.61 35.65
CA ASN A 622 -8.40 -5.17 36.93
C ASN A 622 -7.72 -4.46 38.10
N VAL A 623 -8.35 -3.41 38.61
CA VAL A 623 -7.87 -2.62 39.76
C VAL A 623 -8.11 -3.29 41.12
N ARG A 624 -8.90 -4.37 41.19
CA ARG A 624 -9.13 -5.11 42.46
C ARG A 624 -8.02 -6.11 42.77
N ALA A 625 -7.19 -6.46 41.79
CA ALA A 625 -6.01 -7.30 41.99
C ALA A 625 -4.81 -6.48 42.49
N ASN A 626 -3.94 -7.11 43.30
CA ASN A 626 -2.68 -6.52 43.74
C ASN A 626 -1.48 -7.44 43.42
N PRO A 627 -0.56 -7.04 42.52
CA PRO A 627 -0.62 -5.82 41.71
C PRO A 627 -1.75 -5.88 40.68
N ALA A 628 -2.24 -4.70 40.26
CA ALA A 628 -3.26 -4.61 39.23
C ALA A 628 -2.72 -5.05 37.86
N TRP A 629 -3.57 -5.72 37.08
CA TRP A 629 -3.24 -6.29 35.76
C TRP A 629 -4.44 -6.17 34.81
N ASP A 630 -4.28 -6.48 33.52
CA ASP A 630 -5.29 -6.22 32.50
C ASP A 630 -5.84 -7.52 31.89
N TYR A 631 -7.16 -7.61 31.71
CA TYR A 631 -7.78 -8.61 30.86
C TYR A 631 -7.71 -8.18 29.40
N TYR A 632 -7.44 -9.14 28.53
CA TYR A 632 -7.48 -8.99 27.07
C TYR A 632 -8.54 -9.95 26.54
N LEU A 633 -9.59 -9.40 25.94
CA LEU A 633 -10.72 -10.17 25.41
C LEU A 633 -10.64 -10.19 23.89
N GLU A 634 -10.56 -11.39 23.32
CA GLU A 634 -10.47 -11.61 21.88
C GLU A 634 -11.59 -12.53 21.42
N TYR A 635 -12.28 -12.12 20.35
CA TYR A 635 -13.17 -13.02 19.64
C TYR A 635 -12.36 -13.81 18.60
N CYS A 636 -12.13 -15.10 18.86
CA CYS A 636 -11.40 -15.96 17.93
C CYS A 636 -12.36 -16.79 17.09
N LEU A 637 -12.19 -16.73 15.77
CA LEU A 637 -12.88 -17.57 14.80
C LEU A 637 -11.93 -18.61 14.19
N PRO A 638 -12.33 -19.89 14.11
CA PRO A 638 -11.62 -20.93 13.37
C PRO A 638 -11.65 -20.74 11.84
N GLU A 639 -11.17 -19.62 11.34
CA GLU A 639 -11.12 -19.27 9.91
C GLU A 639 -9.77 -18.64 9.54
N GLY A 640 -9.48 -18.53 8.24
CA GLY A 640 -8.24 -17.90 7.76
C GLY A 640 -7.00 -18.59 8.35
N TRP A 641 -6.12 -17.83 9.00
CA TRP A 641 -4.94 -18.35 9.71
C TRP A 641 -5.27 -19.11 11.00
N ASN A 642 -6.47 -18.96 11.55
CA ASN A 642 -6.94 -19.68 12.75
C ASN A 642 -7.75 -20.94 12.41
N ARG A 643 -7.85 -21.37 11.15
CA ARG A 643 -8.66 -22.53 10.76
C ARG A 643 -8.23 -23.88 11.36
N GLY A 644 -7.02 -23.94 11.93
CA GLY A 644 -6.53 -25.12 12.66
C GLY A 644 -6.85 -25.08 14.16
N VAL A 645 -7.34 -23.95 14.69
CA VAL A 645 -7.76 -23.82 16.08
C VAL A 645 -8.94 -24.78 16.31
N PRO A 646 -8.82 -25.72 17.26
CA PRO A 646 -9.82 -26.78 17.44
C PRO A 646 -11.15 -26.22 17.95
N GLY A 647 -12.26 -26.83 17.55
CA GLY A 647 -13.61 -26.50 18.06
C GLY A 647 -14.33 -25.38 17.30
N GLY A 648 -15.14 -24.60 18.02
CA GLY A 648 -16.00 -23.55 17.46
C GLY A 648 -15.47 -22.14 17.71
N PRO A 649 -16.29 -21.10 17.48
CA PRO A 649 -16.00 -19.74 17.93
C PRO A 649 -15.72 -19.65 19.44
N TYR A 650 -14.74 -18.84 19.83
CA TYR A 650 -14.36 -18.61 21.23
C TYR A 650 -14.36 -17.13 21.59
N LEU A 651 -14.77 -16.82 22.82
CA LEU A 651 -14.26 -15.65 23.51
C LEU A 651 -13.04 -16.11 24.31
N LEU A 652 -11.86 -15.65 23.91
CA LEU A 652 -10.60 -15.92 24.58
C LEU A 652 -10.31 -14.81 25.59
N ILE A 653 -10.01 -15.21 26.81
CA ILE A 653 -9.68 -14.32 27.91
C ILE A 653 -8.22 -14.55 28.27
N ARG A 654 -7.43 -13.50 28.15
CA ARG A 654 -5.97 -13.50 28.36
C ARG A 654 -5.56 -12.39 29.32
N ARG A 655 -4.33 -12.44 29.78
CA ARG A 655 -3.67 -11.35 30.52
C ARG A 655 -2.21 -11.22 30.12
N MET A 656 -1.57 -10.15 30.57
CA MET A 656 -0.11 -10.10 30.65
C MET A 656 0.35 -10.56 32.03
N VAL A 657 1.50 -11.23 32.07
CA VAL A 657 2.19 -11.62 33.31
C VAL A 657 3.67 -11.29 33.19
N ASN A 658 4.23 -10.65 34.21
CA ASN A 658 5.67 -10.45 34.33
C ASN A 658 6.27 -11.65 35.07
N ILE A 659 7.07 -12.45 34.37
CA ILE A 659 7.73 -13.63 34.93
C ILE A 659 9.19 -13.26 35.27
N PRO A 660 9.63 -13.40 36.53
CA PRO A 660 11.00 -13.08 36.92
C PRO A 660 12.04 -13.78 36.03
N GLY A 661 12.94 -12.99 35.45
CA GLY A 661 14.00 -13.49 34.56
C GLY A 661 13.56 -13.89 33.14
N ALA A 662 12.25 -13.93 32.85
CA ALA A 662 11.70 -14.32 31.55
C ALA A 662 10.87 -13.21 30.86
N GLY A 663 10.64 -12.09 31.56
CA GLY A 663 10.01 -10.89 31.02
C GLY A 663 8.48 -10.96 31.02
N GLU A 664 7.86 -10.00 30.31
CA GLU A 664 6.42 -9.91 30.18
C GLU A 664 5.89 -10.86 29.10
N ARG A 665 4.92 -11.71 29.43
CA ARG A 665 4.35 -12.73 28.53
C ARG A 665 2.83 -12.69 28.52
N PRO A 666 2.17 -12.93 27.37
CA PRO A 666 0.76 -13.24 27.35
C PRO A 666 0.50 -14.54 28.12
N ALA A 667 -0.62 -14.58 28.83
CA ALA A 667 -1.09 -15.77 29.51
C ALA A 667 -2.54 -16.06 29.12
N TYR A 668 -2.76 -17.28 28.63
CA TYR A 668 -4.10 -17.82 28.43
C TYR A 668 -4.73 -18.14 29.79
N LEU A 669 -5.94 -17.61 30.03
CA LEU A 669 -6.69 -17.86 31.27
C LEU A 669 -7.82 -18.85 31.03
N MET A 670 -8.67 -18.57 30.04
CA MET A 670 -9.85 -19.39 29.74
C MET A 670 -10.38 -19.10 28.32
N ALA A 671 -11.15 -20.04 27.80
CA ALA A 671 -11.92 -19.91 26.57
C ALA A 671 -13.40 -20.18 26.85
N LEU A 672 -14.28 -19.36 26.29
CA LEU A 672 -15.72 -19.61 26.30
C LEU A 672 -16.17 -20.01 24.89
N PRO A 673 -16.40 -21.31 24.62
CA PRO A 673 -16.92 -21.75 23.32
C PRO A 673 -18.40 -21.40 23.16
N PHE A 674 -18.81 -21.02 21.96
CA PHE A 674 -20.22 -20.81 21.62
C PHE A 674 -20.52 -21.13 20.16
N THR A 675 -21.80 -21.25 19.81
CA THR A 675 -22.26 -21.41 18.41
C THR A 675 -22.55 -20.03 17.80
N GLN A 676 -22.41 -19.85 16.49
CA GLN A 676 -22.71 -18.57 15.82
C GLN A 676 -24.20 -18.34 15.54
N LEU A 677 -25.09 -18.88 16.37
CA LEU A 677 -26.53 -18.69 16.22
C LEU A 677 -26.95 -17.40 16.93
N VAL A 678 -27.55 -16.46 16.17
CA VAL A 678 -27.99 -15.15 16.68
C VAL A 678 -28.88 -15.33 17.92
N GLY A 679 -28.59 -14.58 18.99
CA GLY A 679 -29.30 -14.64 20.26
C GLY A 679 -28.87 -15.79 21.18
N GLN A 680 -27.97 -16.67 20.76
CA GLN A 680 -27.28 -17.58 21.67
C GLN A 680 -26.06 -16.90 22.31
N GLY A 681 -25.65 -17.40 23.47
CA GLY A 681 -24.49 -16.93 24.18
C GLY A 681 -23.93 -17.94 25.15
N VAL A 682 -22.78 -17.60 25.72
CA VAL A 682 -22.08 -18.39 26.73
C VAL A 682 -21.63 -17.47 27.86
N THR A 683 -21.69 -17.98 29.08
CA THR A 683 -21.24 -17.27 30.28
C THR A 683 -20.28 -18.16 31.05
N GLY A 684 -19.19 -17.58 31.56
CA GLY A 684 -18.31 -18.26 32.50
C GLY A 684 -17.59 -17.30 33.43
N VAL A 685 -17.10 -17.85 34.53
CA VAL A 685 -16.34 -17.13 35.55
C VAL A 685 -14.87 -17.49 35.37
N GLU A 686 -14.00 -16.49 35.38
CA GLU A 686 -12.56 -16.73 35.24
C GLU A 686 -11.97 -17.47 36.45
N PRO A 687 -10.81 -18.15 36.29
CA PRO A 687 -10.31 -19.09 37.29
C PRO A 687 -10.13 -18.55 38.72
N SER A 688 -9.94 -17.24 38.91
CA SER A 688 -9.85 -16.64 40.24
C SER A 688 -11.21 -16.39 40.91
N GLY A 689 -12.32 -16.61 40.20
CA GLY A 689 -13.67 -16.51 40.71
C GLY A 689 -14.22 -15.08 40.81
N ASN A 690 -13.47 -14.08 40.34
CA ASN A 690 -13.75 -12.67 40.63
C ASN A 690 -14.48 -11.93 39.51
N VAL A 691 -14.48 -12.48 38.29
CA VAL A 691 -15.06 -11.83 37.12
C VAL A 691 -15.85 -12.83 36.30
N ARG A 692 -17.07 -12.46 35.93
CA ARG A 692 -17.91 -13.18 34.97
C ARG A 692 -17.82 -12.51 33.61
N PHE A 693 -17.61 -13.31 32.58
CA PHE A 693 -17.69 -12.90 31.18
C PHE A 693 -18.86 -13.59 30.50
N THR A 694 -19.57 -12.83 29.67
CA THR A 694 -20.65 -13.34 28.81
C THR A 694 -20.40 -12.90 27.37
N ALA A 695 -20.53 -13.82 26.43
CA ALA A 695 -20.51 -13.54 25.00
C ALA A 695 -21.87 -13.89 24.39
N GLU A 696 -22.45 -12.98 23.59
CA GLU A 696 -23.75 -13.16 22.92
C GLU A 696 -23.61 -12.83 21.44
N VAL A 697 -24.13 -13.68 20.55
CA VAL A 697 -24.08 -13.45 19.10
C VAL A 697 -25.13 -12.40 18.70
N THR A 698 -24.68 -11.34 18.04
CA THR A 698 -25.55 -10.23 17.63
C THR A 698 -26.13 -10.44 16.23
N ASN A 699 -27.12 -9.64 15.85
CA ASN A 699 -27.65 -9.53 14.50
C ASN A 699 -26.96 -8.43 13.66
N LEU A 700 -25.86 -7.84 14.16
CA LEU A 700 -25.12 -6.82 13.45
C LEU A 700 -24.44 -7.41 12.20
N ALA A 701 -24.20 -6.58 11.19
CA ALA A 701 -23.55 -7.03 9.96
C ALA A 701 -22.09 -7.45 10.21
N GLY A 702 -21.76 -8.68 9.83
CA GLY A 702 -20.47 -9.33 10.09
C GLY A 702 -20.47 -10.17 11.38
N PRO A 703 -19.40 -10.94 11.63
CA PRO A 703 -19.30 -11.72 12.87
C PRO A 703 -19.02 -10.77 14.03
N ILE A 704 -20.07 -10.23 14.66
CA ILE A 704 -19.96 -9.35 15.82
C ILE A 704 -20.67 -10.01 17.00
N ILE A 705 -19.95 -10.13 18.11
CA ILE A 705 -20.52 -10.54 19.40
C ILE A 705 -20.66 -9.34 20.32
N ARG A 706 -21.60 -9.42 21.26
CA ARG A 706 -21.68 -8.55 22.42
C ARG A 706 -20.94 -9.25 23.56
N VAL A 707 -19.97 -8.58 24.15
CA VAL A 707 -19.20 -9.08 25.29
C VAL A 707 -19.56 -8.25 26.52
N THR A 708 -19.97 -8.94 27.58
CA THR A 708 -20.26 -8.36 28.89
C THR A 708 -19.23 -8.86 29.91
N ALA A 709 -18.67 -7.95 30.71
CA ALA A 709 -17.79 -8.27 31.82
C ALA A 709 -18.34 -7.67 33.14
N GLU A 710 -18.43 -8.50 34.17
CA GLU A 710 -19.01 -8.14 35.48
C GLU A 710 -18.08 -8.61 36.60
N ALA A 711 -17.71 -7.71 37.51
CA ALA A 711 -17.04 -8.11 38.74
C ALA A 711 -18.05 -8.78 39.69
N LEU A 712 -17.65 -9.88 40.32
CA LEU A 712 -18.44 -10.64 41.28
C LEU A 712 -18.24 -10.17 42.73
#